data_AF-A0A8I3MQU9-F1
#
_entry.id   AF-A0A8I3MQU9-F1
#
_cell.length_a   1.000
_cell.length_b   1.000
_cell.length_c   1.000
_cell.angle_alpha   90.00
_cell.angle_beta   90.00
_cell.angle_gamma   90.00
#
_symmetry.space_group_name_H-M   'P 1'
#
loop_
_entity.id
_entity.type
_entity.pdbx_description
1 polymer ?
#
loop_
_entity_poly.entity_id
_entity_poly.type
_entity_poly.pdbx_seq_one_letter_code
_entity_poly.pdbx_strand_id
1 'polypeptide(L)'
;MSARGLAVLLSWLSCCGSALWRYSTNSPNYHIFSTRSTIKLEYEGTSFSEWSVPGTCSVKNKSSPKTELRCFSPGFQTIRPIVTGPDSEEERNLSVDSSHICFLWYYKVINLFHNLTQVIVLWIYDPENADTNELLWNANEPSLYSLILSRQLATLGQKPIIYTTLKRKVYFPHDKMKNGTWRISVPMTSEDVLKEIKGNQVAFQDCFIADFLFLQTFPLLTIPEIPGFLPISSPAGSQLMATWIACVPSYIVVVADMETFQTNDSFRTWIRIRVPPNILTEDERHSISDVNVSRDGIFFLINGVLYIKSFTEFKRLGISENLPNSGIIGITSRKWCWINYLLKAKRRSSMAIWTENEVYLGYTFLKFVKIITTKKLKNLLNISPAATLTIHNVEYPGHPLELALLLNYCTTCRVNKTIYVVIYNEDTEQWVYQDFALDVSIDSFLTPHFIYAAMPELILRDKHRIYYCYHNFTETGVIQTPTEFGNLSRLSNNSIVHDIFMDYYGNVVVKMENNIMFYFKINIRDAIKLHLWTNSTMKSLILLNSSGQIFLIYVFENGTLYPREYPLKLESLSVNFNINEKCPYVAFHNNIFSIFYFLDKGQNLSIWTQIVYPENMGLYIVVESYGPNILQEKDQTHYEIALGYCTKTMTVTFFQNINYEAVDDYFKLQHQNTGLVLVQVRPNEYARACPIAQKVFQIAVGCDSNKFITVKGFNKKDCLQHDFFYVIEKSYLRNQTSKNLRVKYNWKKYGCPLRLDFGEKFHPLLQLYDNNGYVEDVEVNFIVWEIHGRNDYSFNNTMKKSGCLNEAQTWKSMTELNKHLPLEEAWGPEFL
;
A
#
# COMPACT_ATOMS: atom_id res chain seq x y z
N MET A 1 16.12 -2.38 -32.06
CA MET A 1 17.30 -1.62 -32.54
C MET A 1 18.56 -2.32 -32.05
N SER A 2 19.59 -2.48 -32.89
CA SER A 2 20.82 -3.20 -32.50
C SER A 2 21.63 -2.38 -31.47
N ALA A 3 22.28 -3.07 -30.53
CA ALA A 3 23.10 -2.49 -29.47
C ALA A 3 24.22 -1.54 -29.98
N ARG A 4 24.58 -1.64 -31.26
CA ARG A 4 25.56 -0.76 -31.91
C ARG A 4 25.01 0.65 -32.23
N GLY A 5 23.71 0.79 -32.49
CA GLY A 5 23.10 2.10 -32.78
C GLY A 5 22.99 3.01 -31.56
N LEU A 6 22.83 2.42 -30.37
CA LEU A 6 22.77 3.12 -29.08
C LEU A 6 24.16 3.63 -28.61
N ALA A 7 25.22 2.89 -28.91
CA ALA A 7 26.58 3.25 -28.50
C ALA A 7 27.11 4.52 -29.20
N VAL A 8 26.71 4.74 -30.46
CA VAL A 8 27.14 5.93 -31.24
C VAL A 8 26.42 7.19 -30.77
N LEU A 9 25.14 7.09 -30.41
CA LEU A 9 24.34 8.22 -29.92
C LEU A 9 24.75 8.66 -28.50
N LEU A 10 25.12 7.71 -27.63
CA LEU A 10 25.65 8.02 -26.29
C LEU A 10 27.07 8.58 -26.32
N SER A 11 27.87 8.22 -27.33
CA SER A 11 29.25 8.73 -27.49
C SER A 11 29.30 10.20 -27.89
N TRP A 12 28.36 10.67 -28.71
CA TRP A 12 28.38 12.03 -29.26
C TRP A 12 27.93 13.13 -28.28
N LEU A 13 27.24 12.77 -27.18
CA LEU A 13 26.77 13.71 -26.17
C LEU A 13 27.74 13.93 -24.99
N SER A 14 28.92 13.29 -25.01
CA SER A 14 29.81 13.17 -23.82
C SER A 14 30.91 14.22 -23.66
N CYS A 15 30.98 15.28 -24.48
CA CYS A 15 32.13 16.19 -24.45
C CYS A 15 32.26 17.08 -23.18
N CYS A 16 31.25 17.14 -22.29
CA CYS A 16 31.29 17.99 -21.08
C CYS A 16 30.65 17.37 -19.81
N GLY A 17 30.44 16.06 -19.74
CA GLY A 17 29.83 15.41 -18.57
C GLY A 17 30.89 14.84 -17.61
N SER A 18 30.68 15.00 -16.30
CA SER A 18 31.44 14.26 -15.27
C SER A 18 31.44 12.76 -15.59
N ALA A 19 32.56 12.09 -15.38
CA ALA A 19 32.65 10.66 -15.54
C ALA A 19 31.68 9.94 -14.59
N LEU A 20 31.12 8.82 -15.06
CA LEU A 20 30.17 8.01 -14.32
C LEU A 20 30.54 6.55 -14.46
N TRP A 21 30.48 5.79 -13.37
CA TRP A 21 30.61 4.35 -13.48
C TRP A 21 29.49 3.61 -12.75
N ARG A 22 29.17 2.42 -13.25
CA ARG A 22 28.03 1.60 -12.83
C ARG A 22 28.42 0.14 -12.82
N TYR A 23 27.58 -0.66 -12.18
CA TYR A 23 27.68 -2.10 -12.25
C TYR A 23 26.29 -2.72 -12.43
N SER A 24 26.27 -3.94 -12.94
CA SER A 24 25.06 -4.75 -13.08
C SER A 24 25.42 -6.23 -12.97
N THR A 25 24.41 -7.09 -12.84
CA THR A 25 24.58 -8.55 -12.87
C THR A 25 23.53 -9.17 -13.79
N ASN A 26 23.68 -10.45 -14.10
CA ASN A 26 22.68 -11.20 -14.86
C ASN A 26 21.44 -11.54 -14.00
N SER A 27 21.56 -11.49 -12.67
CA SER A 27 20.40 -11.57 -11.79
C SER A 27 19.55 -10.31 -11.94
N PRO A 28 18.23 -10.41 -12.17
CA PRO A 28 17.33 -9.28 -11.99
C PRO A 28 17.53 -8.74 -10.57
N ASN A 29 17.48 -7.43 -10.40
CA ASN A 29 17.20 -6.85 -9.09
C ASN A 29 18.24 -7.23 -8.01
N TYR A 30 19.45 -7.61 -8.45
CA TYR A 30 20.58 -7.99 -7.60
C TYR A 30 20.23 -9.05 -6.54
N HIS A 31 19.21 -9.90 -6.80
CA HIS A 31 18.78 -10.96 -5.89
C HIS A 31 19.92 -11.94 -5.58
N ILE A 32 20.77 -12.21 -6.57
CA ILE A 32 21.99 -13.00 -6.41
C ILE A 32 23.19 -12.09 -6.71
N PHE A 33 23.79 -11.55 -5.65
CA PHE A 33 25.07 -10.84 -5.71
C PHE A 33 26.08 -11.53 -4.81
N SER A 34 26.76 -12.55 -5.36
CA SER A 34 27.57 -13.51 -4.60
C SER A 34 28.89 -13.81 -5.29
N THR A 35 29.71 -14.67 -4.67
CA THR A 35 30.96 -15.15 -5.28
C THR A 35 30.79 -15.93 -6.59
N ARG A 36 29.55 -16.31 -6.94
CA ARG A 36 29.20 -16.99 -8.20
C ARG A 36 28.73 -16.02 -9.30
N SER A 37 28.37 -14.80 -8.94
CA SER A 37 27.76 -13.84 -9.86
C SER A 37 28.79 -13.23 -10.80
N THR A 38 28.46 -13.11 -12.08
CA THR A 38 29.22 -12.26 -12.99
C THR A 38 28.78 -10.81 -12.78
N ILE A 39 29.74 -9.95 -12.41
CA ILE A 39 29.52 -8.51 -12.19
C ILE A 39 30.02 -7.78 -13.43
N LYS A 40 29.13 -7.06 -14.11
CA LYS A 40 29.49 -6.23 -15.27
C LYS A 40 29.78 -4.82 -14.79
N LEU A 41 30.98 -4.32 -15.10
CA LEU A 41 31.38 -2.95 -14.81
C LEU A 41 31.28 -2.11 -16.07
N GLU A 42 30.78 -0.88 -15.94
CA GLU A 42 30.66 0.09 -17.03
C GLU A 42 31.14 1.47 -16.55
N TYR A 43 32.04 2.08 -17.30
CA TYR A 43 32.49 3.45 -17.13
C TYR A 43 32.12 4.29 -18.37
N GLU A 44 31.55 5.47 -18.13
CA GLU A 44 31.22 6.51 -19.11
C GLU A 44 32.16 7.70 -18.88
N GLY A 45 33.08 7.90 -19.82
CA GLY A 45 34.03 9.03 -19.81
C GLY A 45 35.22 8.76 -20.71
N THR A 46 35.93 9.81 -21.11
CA THR A 46 37.09 9.73 -22.02
C THR A 46 38.41 9.54 -21.29
N SER A 47 38.44 9.78 -19.98
CA SER A 47 39.63 9.74 -19.12
C SER A 47 39.96 8.35 -18.55
N PHE A 48 39.20 7.30 -18.90
CA PHE A 48 39.39 5.96 -18.33
C PHE A 48 40.76 5.36 -18.68
N SER A 49 41.47 4.84 -17.67
CA SER A 49 42.74 4.12 -17.83
C SER A 49 42.57 2.62 -17.55
N GLU A 50 42.27 2.26 -16.30
CA GLU A 50 42.10 0.87 -15.90
C GLU A 50 41.23 0.68 -14.65
N TRP A 51 40.76 -0.53 -14.40
CA TRP A 51 40.07 -0.90 -13.16
C TRP A 51 41.05 -1.31 -12.05
N SER A 52 40.95 -0.65 -10.90
CA SER A 52 41.55 -1.09 -9.65
C SER A 52 40.59 -2.04 -8.95
N VAL A 53 41.01 -3.29 -8.80
CA VAL A 53 40.23 -4.37 -8.18
C VAL A 53 41.10 -5.13 -7.19
N PRO A 54 40.54 -5.66 -6.08
CA PRO A 54 41.30 -6.38 -5.07
C PRO A 54 41.74 -7.75 -5.60
N GLY A 55 42.81 -8.32 -5.03
CA GLY A 55 43.36 -9.62 -5.47
C GLY A 55 42.41 -10.81 -5.28
N THR A 56 41.37 -10.62 -4.45
CA THR A 56 40.24 -11.53 -4.24
C THR A 56 39.26 -11.59 -5.42
N CYS A 57 39.38 -10.69 -6.40
CA CYS A 57 38.56 -10.66 -7.60
C CYS A 57 39.42 -10.71 -8.88
N SER A 58 38.91 -11.40 -9.91
CA SER A 58 39.46 -11.42 -11.26
C SER A 58 38.62 -10.58 -12.20
N VAL A 59 39.26 -9.72 -12.99
CA VAL A 59 38.64 -8.91 -14.04
C VAL A 59 39.15 -9.35 -15.40
N LYS A 60 38.24 -9.50 -16.37
CA LYS A 60 38.52 -10.06 -17.70
C LYS A 60 39.46 -9.18 -18.52
N ASN A 61 39.19 -7.88 -18.56
CA ASN A 61 40.05 -6.88 -19.18
C ASN A 61 40.10 -5.62 -18.31
N LYS A 62 41.24 -5.34 -17.68
CA LYS A 62 41.42 -4.18 -16.79
C LYS A 62 41.34 -2.85 -17.51
N SER A 63 41.82 -2.78 -18.75
CA SER A 63 41.92 -1.53 -19.54
C SER A 63 40.67 -1.25 -20.36
N SER A 64 39.62 -2.08 -20.26
CA SER A 64 38.36 -1.82 -20.94
C SER A 64 37.38 -1.09 -20.01
N PRO A 65 36.76 0.03 -20.45
CA PRO A 65 35.74 0.73 -19.67
C PRO A 65 34.47 -0.12 -19.46
N LYS A 66 34.29 -1.19 -20.26
CA LYS A 66 33.23 -2.19 -20.07
C LYS A 66 33.86 -3.56 -19.90
N THR A 67 33.71 -4.15 -18.72
CA THR A 67 34.40 -5.41 -18.40
C THR A 67 33.58 -6.27 -17.45
N GLU A 68 34.02 -7.52 -17.28
CA GLU A 68 33.41 -8.49 -16.37
C GLU A 68 34.36 -8.74 -15.20
N LEU A 69 33.80 -8.73 -14.00
CA LEU A 69 34.46 -8.98 -12.72
C LEU A 69 33.83 -10.22 -12.06
N ARG A 70 34.67 -11.07 -11.48
CA ARG A 70 34.27 -12.18 -10.61
C ARG A 70 35.05 -12.12 -9.31
N CYS A 71 34.38 -12.26 -8.18
CA CYS A 71 35.00 -12.23 -6.86
C CYS A 71 34.88 -13.60 -6.20
N PHE A 72 36.01 -14.15 -5.72
CA PHE A 72 36.05 -15.53 -5.21
C PHE A 72 35.86 -15.63 -3.70
N SER A 73 36.07 -14.53 -2.98
CA SER A 73 35.86 -14.44 -1.53
C SER A 73 34.64 -13.58 -1.19
N PRO A 74 33.82 -13.98 -0.21
CA PRO A 74 32.76 -13.13 0.30
C PRO A 74 33.33 -11.92 1.07
N GLY A 75 32.49 -10.90 1.29
CA GLY A 75 32.83 -9.67 1.98
C GLY A 75 32.79 -8.43 1.08
N PHE A 76 33.22 -7.29 1.62
CA PHE A 76 33.30 -6.04 0.87
C PHE A 76 34.51 -6.03 -0.06
N GLN A 77 34.27 -5.71 -1.33
CA GLN A 77 35.28 -5.63 -2.38
C GLN A 77 35.35 -4.18 -2.89
N THR A 78 36.45 -3.48 -2.60
CA THR A 78 36.64 -2.09 -3.02
C THR A 78 37.07 -2.01 -4.47
N ILE A 79 36.25 -1.35 -5.29
CA ILE A 79 36.47 -1.21 -6.74
C ILE A 79 36.46 0.27 -7.10
N ARG A 80 37.41 0.67 -7.94
CA ARG A 80 37.48 2.04 -8.46
C ARG A 80 38.03 2.07 -9.89
N PRO A 81 37.51 2.94 -10.78
CA PRO A 81 38.17 3.25 -12.03
C PRO A 81 39.37 4.17 -11.78
N ILE A 82 40.49 3.89 -12.44
CA ILE A 82 41.67 4.76 -12.49
C ILE A 82 41.55 5.57 -13.78
N VAL A 83 41.71 6.89 -13.66
CA VAL A 83 41.58 7.82 -14.78
C VAL A 83 42.89 8.58 -15.03
N THR A 84 43.12 9.00 -16.27
CA THR A 84 44.26 9.84 -16.65
C THR A 84 43.92 11.31 -16.36
N GLY A 85 44.41 11.84 -15.24
CA GLY A 85 44.19 13.22 -14.81
C GLY A 85 44.44 13.42 -13.31
N PRO A 86 44.35 14.65 -12.79
CA PRO A 86 44.43 14.92 -11.36
C PRO A 86 43.18 14.48 -10.58
N ASP A 87 42.07 14.23 -11.28
CA ASP A 87 40.78 13.89 -10.67
C ASP A 87 40.75 12.42 -10.23
N SER A 88 40.35 12.18 -8.98
CA SER A 88 40.08 10.84 -8.46
C SER A 88 38.60 10.51 -8.60
N GLU A 89 38.28 9.39 -9.22
CA GLU A 89 36.92 8.88 -9.29
C GLU A 89 36.45 8.24 -7.97
N GLU A 90 35.13 8.21 -7.76
CA GLU A 90 34.52 7.59 -6.59
C GLU A 90 34.81 6.07 -6.54
N GLU A 91 35.26 5.57 -5.39
CA GLU A 91 35.35 4.14 -5.11
C GLU A 91 34.02 3.59 -4.59
N ARG A 92 33.74 2.31 -4.85
CA ARG A 92 32.59 1.60 -4.28
C ARG A 92 33.01 0.31 -3.60
N ASN A 93 32.43 0.05 -2.44
CA ASN A 93 32.62 -1.15 -1.64
C ASN A 93 31.47 -2.12 -1.90
N LEU A 94 31.63 -3.02 -2.86
CA LEU A 94 30.57 -3.97 -3.22
C LEU A 94 30.53 -5.11 -2.20
N SER A 95 29.39 -5.30 -1.53
CA SER A 95 29.16 -6.42 -0.61
C SER A 95 28.86 -7.69 -1.41
N VAL A 96 29.77 -8.66 -1.36
CA VAL A 96 29.64 -9.95 -2.07
C VAL A 96 29.31 -11.06 -1.06
N ASP A 97 28.17 -11.73 -1.24
CA ASP A 97 27.72 -12.78 -0.32
C ASP A 97 28.34 -14.16 -0.61
N SER A 98 28.47 -14.99 0.43
CA SER A 98 28.67 -16.44 0.29
C SER A 98 27.31 -17.12 0.28
N SER A 99 26.67 -17.12 -0.89
CA SER A 99 25.30 -17.63 -1.04
C SER A 99 25.27 -19.00 -1.70
N HIS A 100 24.43 -19.89 -1.18
CA HIS A 100 24.04 -21.14 -1.84
C HIS A 100 22.88 -20.93 -2.82
N ILE A 101 22.41 -19.70 -3.04
CA ILE A 101 21.37 -19.39 -4.00
C ILE A 101 22.00 -19.19 -5.37
N CYS A 102 21.62 -20.03 -6.34
CA CYS A 102 22.13 -19.95 -7.71
C CYS A 102 21.01 -19.80 -8.74
N PHE A 103 19.81 -20.28 -8.41
CA PHE A 103 18.70 -20.32 -9.35
C PHE A 103 17.60 -19.34 -8.95
N LEU A 104 16.86 -18.86 -9.93
CA LEU A 104 15.75 -17.94 -9.73
C LEU A 104 14.47 -18.48 -10.37
N TRP A 105 13.34 -18.03 -9.85
CA TRP A 105 12.05 -18.22 -10.49
C TRP A 105 11.89 -17.25 -11.66
N TYR A 106 11.50 -17.78 -12.80
CA TYR A 106 10.93 -17.00 -13.89
C TYR A 106 9.41 -17.15 -13.88
N TYR A 107 8.69 -16.07 -14.16
CA TYR A 107 7.23 -16.11 -14.28
C TYR A 107 6.70 -15.30 -15.46
N LYS A 108 5.59 -15.79 -16.00
CA LYS A 108 4.72 -15.11 -16.96
C LYS A 108 3.26 -15.21 -16.50
N VAL A 109 2.50 -14.15 -16.73
CA VAL A 109 1.07 -14.08 -16.37
C VAL A 109 0.21 -14.16 -17.63
N ILE A 110 -0.83 -15.00 -17.61
CA ILE A 110 -1.86 -15.10 -18.65
C ILE A 110 -3.19 -14.67 -18.02
N ASN A 111 -3.84 -13.66 -18.60
CA ASN A 111 -5.11 -13.14 -18.09
C ASN A 111 -6.29 -13.85 -18.76
N LEU A 112 -7.18 -14.44 -17.97
CA LEU A 112 -8.42 -15.08 -18.41
C LEU A 112 -9.61 -14.23 -17.97
N PHE A 113 -10.06 -13.33 -18.84
CA PHE A 113 -11.12 -12.36 -18.51
C PHE A 113 -12.50 -12.99 -18.32
N HIS A 114 -12.77 -14.14 -18.94
CA HIS A 114 -14.10 -14.80 -18.90
C HIS A 114 -14.47 -15.32 -17.50
N ASN A 115 -13.49 -15.69 -16.68
CA ASN A 115 -13.68 -16.20 -15.32
C ASN A 115 -12.88 -15.40 -14.27
N LEU A 116 -12.42 -14.19 -14.64
CA LEU A 116 -11.63 -13.29 -13.79
C LEU A 116 -10.46 -14.00 -13.08
N THR A 117 -9.74 -14.85 -13.81
CA THR A 117 -8.62 -15.64 -13.28
C THR A 117 -7.34 -15.28 -14.02
N GLN A 118 -6.20 -15.32 -13.34
CA GLN A 118 -4.89 -15.18 -13.93
C GLN A 118 -4.12 -16.49 -13.75
N VAL A 119 -3.54 -17.01 -14.82
CA VAL A 119 -2.68 -18.20 -14.78
C VAL A 119 -1.23 -17.75 -14.79
N ILE A 120 -0.50 -18.11 -13.74
CA ILE A 120 0.92 -17.81 -13.59
C ILE A 120 1.68 -19.06 -14.05
N VAL A 121 2.44 -18.89 -15.12
CA VAL A 121 3.33 -19.91 -15.69
C VAL A 121 4.72 -19.70 -15.12
N LEU A 122 5.28 -20.74 -14.52
CA LEU A 122 6.54 -20.68 -13.76
C LEU A 122 7.56 -21.68 -14.30
N TRP A 123 8.83 -21.30 -14.30
CA TRP A 123 9.97 -22.19 -14.47
C TRP A 123 11.18 -21.67 -13.70
N ILE A 124 12.22 -22.49 -13.61
CA ILE A 124 13.47 -22.19 -12.93
C ILE A 124 14.52 -21.91 -13.98
N TYR A 125 15.30 -20.85 -13.77
CA TYR A 125 16.42 -20.51 -14.64
C TYR A 125 17.68 -20.18 -13.83
N ASP A 126 18.83 -20.35 -14.46
CA ASP A 126 20.13 -19.95 -13.93
C ASP A 126 20.55 -18.63 -14.59
N PRO A 127 20.64 -17.52 -13.85
CA PRO A 127 21.02 -16.23 -14.41
C PRO A 127 22.37 -16.22 -15.15
N GLU A 128 23.31 -17.09 -14.79
CA GLU A 128 24.63 -17.14 -15.42
C GLU A 128 24.63 -17.90 -16.76
N ASN A 129 23.62 -18.75 -17.00
CA ASN A 129 23.49 -19.58 -18.21
C ASN A 129 22.20 -19.30 -19.02
N ALA A 130 21.38 -18.34 -18.57
CA ALA A 130 20.13 -17.95 -19.20
C ALA A 130 20.35 -17.34 -20.59
N ASP A 131 19.36 -17.48 -21.46
CA ASP A 131 19.36 -16.77 -22.72
C ASP A 131 19.01 -15.28 -22.55
N THR A 132 19.24 -14.49 -23.60
CA THR A 132 18.96 -13.05 -23.58
C THR A 132 17.49 -12.73 -23.32
N ASN A 133 16.54 -13.59 -23.74
CA ASN A 133 15.11 -13.34 -23.56
C ASN A 133 14.67 -13.56 -22.11
N GLU A 134 15.23 -14.56 -21.42
CA GLU A 134 15.03 -14.80 -20.00
C GLU A 134 15.65 -13.64 -19.18
N LEU A 135 16.87 -13.22 -19.50
CA LEU A 135 17.53 -12.09 -18.83
C LEU A 135 16.79 -10.76 -19.01
N LEU A 136 16.20 -10.51 -20.18
CA LEU A 136 15.41 -9.30 -20.47
C LEU A 136 13.93 -9.43 -20.07
N TRP A 137 13.54 -10.53 -19.43
CA TRP A 137 12.16 -10.84 -19.03
C TRP A 137 11.12 -10.82 -20.17
N ASN A 138 11.55 -11.23 -21.38
CA ASN A 138 10.74 -11.29 -22.59
C ASN A 138 10.45 -12.73 -23.07
N ALA A 139 10.98 -13.74 -22.38
CA ALA A 139 10.79 -15.15 -22.71
C ALA A 139 9.32 -15.59 -22.57
N ASN A 140 8.82 -16.26 -23.61
CA ASN A 140 7.48 -16.84 -23.63
C ASN A 140 7.46 -18.30 -23.13
N GLU A 141 8.59 -18.97 -23.21
CA GLU A 141 8.84 -20.36 -22.83
C GLU A 141 10.27 -20.50 -22.29
N PRO A 142 10.58 -21.51 -21.47
CA PRO A 142 11.93 -21.71 -20.95
C PRO A 142 12.92 -21.99 -22.07
N SER A 143 14.13 -21.45 -21.94
CA SER A 143 15.26 -21.86 -22.79
C SER A 143 15.56 -23.35 -22.61
N LEU A 144 16.29 -23.98 -23.54
CA LEU A 144 16.61 -25.41 -23.44
C LEU A 144 17.30 -25.77 -22.12
N TYR A 145 18.17 -24.88 -21.62
CA TYR A 145 18.85 -25.05 -20.34
C TYR A 145 17.87 -24.98 -19.17
N SER A 146 17.07 -23.91 -19.10
CA SER A 146 16.05 -23.70 -18.06
C SER A 146 14.99 -24.81 -18.05
N LEU A 147 14.63 -25.34 -19.22
CA LEU A 147 13.73 -26.48 -19.39
C LEU A 147 14.28 -27.75 -18.73
N ILE A 148 15.55 -28.08 -18.97
CA ILE A 148 16.20 -29.24 -18.39
C ILE A 148 16.37 -29.06 -16.87
N LEU A 149 16.87 -27.91 -16.44
CA LEU A 149 17.05 -27.55 -15.03
C LEU A 149 15.74 -27.68 -14.25
N SER A 150 14.66 -27.09 -14.78
CA SER A 150 13.34 -27.13 -14.15
C SER A 150 12.82 -28.56 -14.01
N ARG A 151 12.99 -29.42 -15.04
CA ARG A 151 12.58 -30.83 -14.98
C ARG A 151 13.39 -31.64 -13.97
N GLN A 152 14.70 -31.39 -13.88
CA GLN A 152 15.56 -32.06 -12.90
C GLN A 152 15.15 -31.69 -11.48
N LEU A 153 15.03 -30.40 -11.17
CA LEU A 153 14.58 -29.93 -9.86
C LEU A 153 13.18 -30.46 -9.53
N ALA A 154 12.25 -30.47 -10.49
CA ALA A 154 10.92 -31.07 -10.30
C ALA A 154 10.99 -32.56 -9.92
N THR A 155 11.90 -33.32 -10.54
CA THR A 155 12.12 -34.74 -10.25
C THR A 155 12.69 -34.95 -8.84
N LEU A 156 13.53 -34.02 -8.38
CA LEU A 156 14.05 -33.99 -7.00
C LEU A 156 13.02 -33.50 -5.97
N GLY A 157 11.78 -33.23 -6.40
CA GLY A 157 10.67 -32.87 -5.53
C GLY A 157 10.35 -31.38 -5.50
N GLN A 158 11.05 -30.53 -6.25
CA GLN A 158 10.80 -29.09 -6.28
C GLN A 158 9.38 -28.79 -6.79
N LYS A 159 8.65 -27.93 -6.07
CA LYS A 159 7.29 -27.50 -6.41
C LYS A 159 7.09 -26.03 -6.02
N PRO A 160 6.76 -25.15 -6.98
CA PRO A 160 6.45 -23.76 -6.67
C PRO A 160 5.08 -23.65 -6.01
N ILE A 161 4.97 -22.69 -5.11
CA ILE A 161 3.75 -22.29 -4.42
C ILE A 161 3.71 -20.76 -4.45
N ILE A 162 2.54 -20.19 -4.72
CA ILE A 162 2.35 -18.74 -4.67
C ILE A 162 1.69 -18.37 -3.36
N TYR A 163 2.40 -17.57 -2.59
CA TYR A 163 1.93 -16.97 -1.35
C TYR A 163 1.52 -15.53 -1.63
N THR A 164 0.39 -15.09 -1.08
CA THR A 164 0.00 -13.68 -1.14
C THR A 164 0.29 -12.97 0.16
N THR A 165 0.81 -11.75 0.06
CA THR A 165 1.28 -11.01 1.25
C THR A 165 0.10 -10.41 2.02
N LEU A 166 -0.89 -9.88 1.31
CA LEU A 166 -1.96 -9.08 1.92
C LEU A 166 -3.12 -9.96 2.39
N LYS A 167 -3.54 -10.95 1.59
CA LYS A 167 -4.62 -11.90 1.97
C LYS A 167 -4.14 -13.26 2.49
N ARG A 168 -2.83 -13.54 2.51
CA ARG A 168 -2.24 -14.80 3.01
C ARG A 168 -2.80 -16.07 2.40
N LYS A 169 -3.23 -16.00 1.14
CA LYS A 169 -3.71 -17.17 0.41
C LYS A 169 -2.53 -17.91 -0.19
N VAL A 170 -2.66 -19.23 -0.21
CA VAL A 170 -1.67 -20.14 -0.77
C VAL A 170 -2.28 -20.79 -2.00
N TYR A 171 -1.61 -20.66 -3.14
CA TYR A 171 -2.05 -21.23 -4.41
C TYR A 171 -1.06 -22.29 -4.88
N PHE A 172 -1.61 -23.45 -5.21
CA PHE A 172 -0.85 -24.61 -5.65
C PHE A 172 -1.00 -24.83 -7.16
N PRO A 173 0.01 -25.46 -7.79
CA PRO A 173 -0.09 -25.83 -9.20
C PRO A 173 -1.20 -26.84 -9.42
N HIS A 174 -1.97 -26.61 -10.48
CA HIS A 174 -3.19 -27.37 -10.79
C HIS A 174 -2.87 -28.72 -11.42
N ASP A 175 -1.85 -28.75 -12.29
CA ASP A 175 -1.47 -29.91 -13.08
C ASP A 175 -0.03 -30.37 -12.77
N LYS A 176 0.30 -31.59 -13.20
CA LYS A 176 1.69 -32.03 -13.31
C LYS A 176 2.44 -31.12 -14.29
N MET A 177 3.72 -30.92 -14.02
CA MET A 177 4.61 -30.09 -14.83
C MET A 177 4.51 -30.50 -16.31
N LYS A 178 4.29 -29.53 -17.20
CA LYS A 178 4.20 -29.76 -18.66
C LYS A 178 5.25 -28.91 -19.36
N ASN A 179 6.06 -29.53 -20.21
CA ASN A 179 7.14 -28.86 -20.94
C ASN A 179 8.04 -27.99 -20.05
N GLY A 180 8.42 -28.48 -18.87
CA GLY A 180 9.30 -27.74 -17.96
C GLY A 180 8.67 -26.57 -17.23
N THR A 181 7.34 -26.42 -17.27
CA THR A 181 6.64 -25.31 -16.62
C THR A 181 5.58 -25.81 -15.65
N TRP A 182 5.39 -25.06 -14.57
CA TRP A 182 4.23 -25.18 -13.67
C TRP A 182 3.19 -24.11 -14.01
N ARG A 183 1.92 -24.41 -13.74
CA ARG A 183 0.79 -23.49 -13.93
C ARG A 183 -0.01 -23.37 -12.65
N ILE A 184 -0.15 -22.14 -12.15
CA ILE A 184 -0.88 -21.83 -10.92
C ILE A 184 -1.95 -20.79 -11.26
N SER A 185 -3.22 -21.12 -11.07
CA SER A 185 -4.31 -20.14 -11.23
C SER A 185 -4.53 -19.38 -9.93
N VAL A 186 -4.66 -18.06 -10.07
CA VAL A 186 -4.94 -17.14 -8.97
C VAL A 186 -6.09 -16.22 -9.40
N PRO A 187 -6.94 -15.74 -8.47
CA PRO A 187 -7.99 -14.80 -8.81
C PRO A 187 -7.38 -13.49 -9.31
N MET A 188 -8.01 -12.89 -10.32
CA MET A 188 -7.65 -11.58 -10.84
C MET A 188 -8.19 -10.50 -9.90
N THR A 189 -7.33 -9.96 -9.03
CA THR A 189 -7.74 -8.98 -8.02
C THR A 189 -6.72 -7.84 -7.91
N SER A 190 -7.22 -6.61 -7.77
CA SER A 190 -6.40 -5.42 -7.49
C SER A 190 -6.05 -5.27 -6.01
N GLU A 191 -6.52 -6.18 -5.17
CA GLU A 191 -6.48 -6.09 -3.71
C GLU A 191 -5.46 -7.04 -3.09
N ASP A 192 -4.59 -7.68 -3.88
CA ASP A 192 -3.61 -8.64 -3.37
C ASP A 192 -2.47 -8.83 -4.39
N VAL A 193 -1.93 -7.70 -4.86
CA VAL A 193 -0.96 -7.69 -5.97
C VAL A 193 0.43 -8.14 -5.55
N LEU A 194 0.82 -7.98 -4.28
CA LEU A 194 2.14 -8.38 -3.80
C LEU A 194 2.16 -9.87 -3.45
N LYS A 195 2.89 -10.65 -4.26
CA LYS A 195 2.95 -12.11 -4.18
C LYS A 195 4.39 -12.60 -4.13
N GLU A 196 4.58 -13.76 -3.53
CA GLU A 196 5.87 -14.39 -3.37
C GLU A 196 5.80 -15.81 -3.92
N ILE A 197 6.76 -16.17 -4.77
CA ILE A 197 6.95 -17.52 -5.27
C ILE A 197 7.93 -18.21 -4.33
N LYS A 198 7.46 -19.28 -3.68
CA LYS A 198 8.29 -20.12 -2.82
C LYS A 198 8.38 -21.51 -3.38
N GLY A 199 9.53 -22.11 -3.18
CA GLY A 199 9.75 -23.53 -3.37
C GLY A 199 9.84 -24.26 -2.05
N ASN A 200 9.56 -25.56 -2.04
CA ASN A 200 10.20 -26.40 -1.03
C ASN A 200 11.73 -26.36 -1.24
N GLN A 201 12.50 -26.51 -0.16
CA GLN A 201 13.95 -26.43 -0.25
C GLN A 201 14.52 -27.74 -0.80
N VAL A 202 14.92 -27.72 -2.07
CA VAL A 202 15.66 -28.80 -2.73
C VAL A 202 16.98 -28.24 -3.22
N ALA A 203 18.07 -28.94 -2.91
CA ALA A 203 19.39 -28.60 -3.42
C ALA A 203 19.67 -29.35 -4.74
N PHE A 204 20.28 -28.67 -5.69
CA PHE A 204 20.88 -29.27 -6.88
C PHE A 204 22.29 -28.70 -7.04
N GLN A 205 23.32 -29.55 -6.99
CA GLN A 205 24.74 -29.12 -7.02
C GLN A 205 25.08 -28.05 -5.95
N ASP A 206 24.63 -28.29 -4.71
CA ASP A 206 24.77 -27.37 -3.57
C ASP A 206 24.15 -25.98 -3.79
N CYS A 207 23.23 -25.88 -4.75
CA CYS A 207 22.48 -24.67 -5.08
C CYS A 207 21.00 -24.80 -4.74
N PHE A 208 20.44 -23.72 -4.21
CA PHE A 208 19.01 -23.52 -3.96
C PHE A 208 18.44 -22.47 -4.91
N ILE A 209 17.11 -22.40 -4.92
CA ILE A 209 16.34 -21.39 -5.65
C ILE A 209 15.96 -20.29 -4.66
N ALA A 210 16.10 -19.02 -5.06
CA ALA A 210 15.65 -17.90 -4.24
C ALA A 210 14.12 -17.85 -4.19
N ASP A 211 13.56 -17.45 -3.06
CA ASP A 211 12.19 -16.94 -3.03
C ASP A 211 12.11 -15.68 -3.91
N PHE A 212 11.01 -15.52 -4.65
CA PHE A 212 10.86 -14.42 -5.61
C PHE A 212 9.61 -13.59 -5.32
N LEU A 213 9.82 -12.35 -4.88
CA LEU A 213 8.76 -11.37 -4.67
C LEU A 213 8.40 -10.69 -6.00
N PHE A 214 7.11 -10.61 -6.30
CA PHE A 214 6.61 -9.94 -7.49
C PHE A 214 5.28 -9.23 -7.26
N LEU A 215 5.08 -8.15 -8.00
CA LEU A 215 3.82 -7.45 -8.14
C LEU A 215 3.07 -8.07 -9.32
N GLN A 216 2.00 -8.79 -9.00
CA GLN A 216 1.07 -9.27 -10.00
C GLN A 216 0.37 -8.07 -10.66
N THR A 217 0.62 -7.91 -11.95
CA THR A 217 -0.05 -6.89 -12.74
C THR A 217 -1.55 -7.14 -12.77
N PHE A 218 -2.32 -6.10 -12.46
CA PHE A 218 -3.76 -6.09 -12.66
C PHE A 218 -4.04 -5.46 -14.02
N PRO A 219 -4.76 -6.12 -14.94
CA PRO A 219 -4.94 -5.63 -16.31
C PRO A 219 -5.95 -4.48 -16.36
N LEU A 220 -5.55 -3.32 -15.84
CA LEU A 220 -6.26 -2.07 -16.06
C LEU A 220 -6.15 -1.70 -17.54
N LEU A 221 -7.26 -1.24 -18.10
CA LEU A 221 -7.27 -0.68 -19.44
C LEU A 221 -6.37 0.55 -19.47
N THR A 222 -5.44 0.55 -20.42
CA THR A 222 -4.62 1.71 -20.76
C THR A 222 -5.33 2.53 -21.82
N ILE A 223 -5.21 3.86 -21.76
CA ILE A 223 -5.88 4.77 -22.68
C ILE A 223 -5.17 4.69 -24.03
N PRO A 224 -5.84 4.23 -25.11
CA PRO A 224 -5.15 3.99 -26.37
C PRO A 224 -4.60 5.28 -26.99
N GLU A 225 -3.48 5.17 -27.71
CA GLU A 225 -2.98 6.25 -28.55
C GLU A 225 -3.88 6.38 -29.78
N ILE A 226 -4.59 7.51 -29.88
CA ILE A 226 -5.53 7.78 -30.97
C ILE A 226 -4.80 8.62 -32.04
N PRO A 227 -4.77 8.18 -33.31
CA PRO A 227 -4.17 8.95 -34.41
C PRO A 227 -4.80 10.34 -34.55
N GLY A 228 -3.96 11.37 -34.76
CA GLY A 228 -4.40 12.76 -34.90
C GLY A 228 -4.62 13.52 -33.60
N PHE A 229 -4.51 12.86 -32.44
CA PHE A 229 -4.53 13.54 -31.14
C PHE A 229 -3.17 14.18 -30.86
N LEU A 230 -3.18 15.26 -30.09
CA LEU A 230 -2.03 16.11 -29.80
C LEU A 230 -1.37 15.70 -28.47
N PRO A 231 -0.04 15.87 -28.32
CA PRO A 231 0.66 15.56 -27.08
C PRO A 231 0.14 16.39 -25.90
N ILE A 232 0.39 15.93 -24.69
CA ILE A 232 0.12 16.74 -23.49
C ILE A 232 1.31 16.59 -22.55
N SER A 233 1.81 17.69 -21.99
CA SER A 233 3.09 17.70 -21.31
C SER A 233 3.15 18.75 -20.20
N SER A 234 4.18 18.65 -19.36
CA SER A 234 4.57 19.75 -18.47
C SER A 234 5.24 20.89 -19.26
N PRO A 235 5.44 22.07 -18.66
CA PRO A 235 6.18 23.17 -19.28
C PRO A 235 7.59 22.76 -19.70
N ALA A 236 8.09 23.35 -20.80
CA ALA A 236 9.43 23.12 -21.30
C ALA A 236 10.49 23.31 -20.20
N GLY A 237 11.43 22.37 -20.10
CA GLY A 237 12.49 22.39 -19.08
C GLY A 237 12.08 21.80 -17.72
N SER A 238 10.81 21.48 -17.50
CA SER A 238 10.35 20.86 -16.25
C SER A 238 10.96 19.48 -16.04
N GLN A 239 11.13 19.11 -14.77
CA GLN A 239 11.50 17.75 -14.38
C GLN A 239 10.31 16.78 -14.57
N LEU A 240 10.60 15.48 -14.55
CA LEU A 240 9.57 14.45 -14.65
C LEU A 240 8.67 14.48 -13.41
N MET A 241 7.37 14.29 -13.62
CA MET A 241 6.41 14.01 -12.55
C MET A 241 5.70 12.68 -12.85
N ALA A 242 5.28 11.97 -11.80
CA ALA A 242 4.53 10.74 -11.98
C ALA A 242 3.49 10.51 -10.90
N THR A 243 2.55 9.64 -11.22
CA THR A 243 1.51 9.17 -10.32
C THR A 243 1.21 7.70 -10.59
N TRP A 244 0.76 6.98 -9.57
CA TRP A 244 0.36 5.58 -9.65
C TRP A 244 -0.82 5.32 -8.71
N ILE A 245 -1.49 4.19 -8.91
CA ILE A 245 -2.58 3.75 -8.02
C ILE A 245 -1.95 3.01 -6.84
N ALA A 246 -2.22 3.42 -5.59
CA ALA A 246 -1.62 2.82 -4.37
C ALA A 246 -1.58 1.29 -4.35
N CYS A 247 -2.69 0.64 -4.70
CA CYS A 247 -2.79 -0.84 -4.71
C CYS A 247 -2.39 -1.49 -6.05
N VAL A 248 -2.04 -0.70 -7.07
CA VAL A 248 -1.56 -1.19 -8.37
C VAL A 248 -0.35 -0.35 -8.78
N PRO A 249 0.78 -0.44 -8.06
CA PRO A 249 1.97 0.38 -8.31
C PRO A 249 2.60 0.15 -9.70
N SER A 250 2.23 -0.94 -10.40
CA SER A 250 2.66 -1.18 -11.78
C SER A 250 1.93 -0.30 -12.81
N TYR A 251 0.81 0.34 -12.43
CA TYR A 251 0.07 1.26 -13.28
C TYR A 251 0.52 2.69 -13.00
N ILE A 252 1.34 3.22 -13.90
CA ILE A 252 2.07 4.48 -13.70
C ILE A 252 1.80 5.41 -14.88
N VAL A 253 1.62 6.68 -14.58
CA VAL A 253 1.61 7.78 -15.54
C VAL A 253 2.82 8.66 -15.27
N VAL A 254 3.62 8.93 -16.30
CA VAL A 254 4.78 9.84 -16.24
C VAL A 254 4.52 10.99 -17.19
N VAL A 255 4.56 12.23 -16.69
CA VAL A 255 4.48 13.45 -17.50
C VAL A 255 5.89 14.01 -17.62
N ALA A 256 6.33 14.17 -18.86
CA ALA A 256 7.56 14.88 -19.21
C ALA A 256 7.20 16.19 -19.90
N ASP A 257 8.20 17.01 -20.25
CA ASP A 257 7.97 18.32 -20.88
C ASP A 257 7.72 18.25 -22.39
N MET A 258 7.84 17.06 -22.98
CA MET A 258 7.52 16.81 -24.38
C MET A 258 6.28 15.93 -24.59
N GLU A 259 5.97 15.03 -23.66
CA GLU A 259 4.92 14.02 -23.83
C GLU A 259 4.52 13.40 -22.48
N THR A 260 3.33 12.81 -22.42
CA THR A 260 2.86 12.01 -21.29
C THR A 260 2.80 10.53 -21.65
N PHE A 261 3.23 9.68 -20.73
CA PHE A 261 3.33 8.24 -20.93
C PHE A 261 2.55 7.46 -19.87
N GLN A 262 2.04 6.30 -20.26
CA GLN A 262 1.33 5.38 -19.38
C GLN A 262 1.84 3.95 -19.55
N THR A 263 1.84 3.20 -18.46
CA THR A 263 2.13 1.75 -18.41
C THR A 263 1.16 1.04 -17.46
N ASN A 264 1.01 -0.27 -17.61
CA ASN A 264 0.38 -1.17 -16.63
C ASN A 264 1.33 -2.27 -16.10
N ASP A 265 2.59 -2.25 -16.53
CA ASP A 265 3.60 -3.28 -16.25
C ASP A 265 4.96 -2.70 -15.80
N SER A 266 4.94 -1.54 -15.15
CA SER A 266 6.14 -0.82 -14.68
C SER A 266 7.12 -0.45 -15.80
N PHE A 267 6.59 0.04 -16.93
CA PHE A 267 7.32 0.52 -18.10
C PHE A 267 8.13 -0.54 -18.84
N ARG A 268 7.80 -1.83 -18.69
CA ARG A 268 8.26 -2.85 -19.63
C ARG A 268 7.65 -2.59 -21.01
N THR A 269 6.38 -2.19 -21.02
CA THR A 269 5.68 -1.60 -22.16
C THR A 269 5.04 -0.28 -21.75
N TRP A 270 4.87 0.61 -22.72
CA TRP A 270 4.28 1.92 -22.49
C TRP A 270 3.62 2.47 -23.75
N ILE A 271 2.72 3.43 -23.55
CA ILE A 271 1.99 4.13 -24.61
C ILE A 271 1.98 5.63 -24.32
N ARG A 272 1.72 6.44 -25.35
CA ARG A 272 1.60 7.90 -25.24
C ARG A 272 0.16 8.31 -24.95
N ILE A 273 -0.01 9.24 -24.01
CA ILE A 273 -1.31 9.83 -23.71
C ILE A 273 -1.44 11.14 -24.48
N ARG A 274 -2.46 11.20 -25.33
CA ARG A 274 -2.75 12.34 -26.19
C ARG A 274 -4.19 12.80 -26.07
N VAL A 275 -4.43 14.06 -26.41
CA VAL A 275 -5.74 14.71 -26.27
C VAL A 275 -6.31 15.13 -27.64
N PRO A 276 -7.65 15.16 -27.80
CA PRO A 276 -8.25 15.59 -29.06
C PRO A 276 -7.82 17.02 -29.43
N PRO A 277 -7.62 17.32 -30.74
CA PRO A 277 -7.35 18.67 -31.17
C PRO A 277 -8.54 19.61 -30.86
N ASN A 278 -8.26 20.90 -30.71
CA ASN A 278 -9.24 21.98 -30.47
C ASN A 278 -9.90 22.03 -29.07
N ILE A 279 -9.61 21.10 -28.16
CA ILE A 279 -10.12 21.18 -26.77
C ILE A 279 -9.24 22.10 -25.90
N LEU A 280 -7.93 22.02 -26.10
CA LEU A 280 -6.93 22.85 -25.44
C LEU A 280 -6.17 23.66 -26.48
N THR A 281 -5.80 24.88 -26.12
CA THR A 281 -4.80 25.67 -26.84
C THR A 281 -3.41 25.02 -26.72
N GLU A 282 -2.48 25.38 -27.60
CA GLU A 282 -1.10 24.89 -27.55
C GLU A 282 -0.45 25.15 -26.19
N ASP A 283 -0.59 26.37 -25.66
CA ASP A 283 -0.01 26.75 -24.37
C ASP A 283 -0.61 25.92 -23.21
N GLU A 284 -1.92 25.68 -23.22
CA GLU A 284 -2.58 24.84 -22.21
C GLU A 284 -2.11 23.38 -22.28
N ARG A 285 -1.90 22.82 -23.48
CA ARG A 285 -1.42 21.42 -23.64
C ARG A 285 -0.04 21.21 -23.01
N HIS A 286 0.77 22.25 -22.92
CA HIS A 286 2.13 22.22 -22.37
C HIS A 286 2.21 22.82 -20.95
N SER A 287 1.09 22.94 -20.25
CA SER A 287 1.00 23.58 -18.92
C SER A 287 0.49 22.64 -17.82
N ILE A 288 0.75 21.33 -17.90
CA ILE A 288 0.44 20.41 -16.80
C ILE A 288 1.28 20.78 -15.57
N SER A 289 0.62 21.07 -14.45
CA SER A 289 1.28 21.33 -13.16
C SER A 289 1.21 20.16 -12.19
N ASP A 290 0.21 19.28 -12.32
CA ASP A 290 0.02 18.11 -11.46
C ASP A 290 -0.80 17.03 -12.19
N VAL A 291 -0.61 15.76 -11.79
CA VAL A 291 -1.25 14.60 -12.42
C VAL A 291 -1.68 13.59 -11.37
N ASN A 292 -2.88 13.04 -11.52
CA ASN A 292 -3.37 11.97 -10.66
C ASN A 292 -4.07 10.88 -11.47
N VAL A 293 -4.15 9.67 -10.92
CA VAL A 293 -4.71 8.51 -11.60
C VAL A 293 -5.70 7.78 -10.70
N SER A 294 -6.84 7.41 -11.28
CA SER A 294 -7.89 6.67 -10.57
C SER A 294 -8.51 5.61 -11.47
N ARG A 295 -9.56 4.93 -10.97
CA ARG A 295 -10.38 4.03 -11.78
C ARG A 295 -11.20 4.75 -12.86
N ASP A 296 -11.49 6.04 -12.68
CA ASP A 296 -12.31 6.81 -13.63
C ASP A 296 -11.46 7.31 -14.83
N GLY A 297 -10.15 7.46 -14.66
CA GLY A 297 -9.24 7.96 -15.69
C GLY A 297 -7.99 8.65 -15.11
N ILE A 298 -7.29 9.37 -15.99
CA ILE A 298 -6.13 10.21 -15.64
C ILE A 298 -6.61 11.66 -15.51
N PHE A 299 -6.31 12.28 -14.37
CA PHE A 299 -6.61 13.67 -14.09
C PHE A 299 -5.39 14.55 -14.34
N PHE A 300 -5.59 15.65 -15.05
CA PHE A 300 -4.57 16.65 -15.34
C PHE A 300 -4.98 18.00 -14.75
N LEU A 301 -4.10 18.59 -13.94
CA LEU A 301 -4.26 19.97 -13.49
C LEU A 301 -3.53 20.90 -14.46
N ILE A 302 -4.29 21.77 -15.12
CA ILE A 302 -3.80 22.69 -16.16
C ILE A 302 -4.32 24.08 -15.84
N ASN A 303 -3.41 25.04 -15.60
CA ASN A 303 -3.76 26.45 -15.33
C ASN A 303 -4.87 26.63 -14.28
N GLY A 304 -4.84 25.80 -13.23
CA GLY A 304 -5.79 25.82 -12.12
C GLY A 304 -7.17 25.20 -12.42
N VAL A 305 -7.29 24.44 -13.51
CA VAL A 305 -8.49 23.73 -13.94
C VAL A 305 -8.20 22.23 -14.03
N LEU A 306 -9.15 21.41 -13.57
CA LEU A 306 -9.02 19.95 -13.62
C LEU A 306 -9.65 19.38 -14.88
N TYR A 307 -8.89 18.56 -15.60
CA TYR A 307 -9.34 17.80 -16.75
C TYR A 307 -9.23 16.30 -16.46
N ILE A 308 -10.09 15.50 -17.08
CA ILE A 308 -9.98 14.04 -17.05
C ILE A 308 -9.84 13.48 -18.47
N LYS A 309 -8.87 12.60 -18.67
CA LYS A 309 -8.79 11.69 -19.80
C LYS A 309 -9.29 10.31 -19.35
N SER A 310 -10.44 9.90 -19.89
CA SER A 310 -10.96 8.54 -19.75
C SER A 310 -10.66 7.73 -21.02
N PHE A 311 -11.16 6.50 -21.10
CA PHE A 311 -11.02 5.67 -22.29
C PHE A 311 -11.71 6.31 -23.52
N THR A 312 -12.85 6.98 -23.32
CA THR A 312 -13.70 7.49 -24.40
C THR A 312 -13.63 8.99 -24.61
N GLU A 313 -13.30 9.76 -23.58
CA GLU A 313 -13.38 11.22 -23.65
C GLU A 313 -12.19 11.92 -22.99
N PHE A 314 -12.04 13.20 -23.34
CA PHE A 314 -11.22 14.17 -22.61
C PHE A 314 -12.14 15.32 -22.22
N LYS A 315 -12.35 15.52 -20.91
CA LYS A 315 -13.40 16.39 -20.39
C LYS A 315 -12.85 17.35 -19.35
N ARG A 316 -13.24 18.64 -19.45
CA ARG A 316 -13.05 19.64 -18.41
C ARG A 316 -14.04 19.41 -17.28
N LEU A 317 -13.56 19.38 -16.04
CA LEU A 317 -14.40 19.26 -14.85
C LEU A 317 -14.67 20.64 -14.25
N GLY A 318 -15.83 20.80 -13.61
CA GLY A 318 -16.21 22.07 -13.00
C GLY A 318 -17.49 21.96 -12.18
N ILE A 319 -18.33 23.00 -12.27
CA ILE A 319 -19.52 23.15 -11.41
C ILE A 319 -20.50 21.96 -11.56
N SER A 320 -20.60 21.37 -12.75
CA SER A 320 -21.43 20.18 -13.01
C SER A 320 -21.07 18.98 -12.12
N GLU A 321 -19.83 18.90 -11.68
CA GLU A 321 -19.31 17.84 -10.82
C GLU A 321 -19.11 18.31 -9.36
N ASN A 322 -19.66 19.48 -8.98
CA ASN A 322 -19.42 20.16 -7.70
C ASN A 322 -17.96 20.59 -7.46
N LEU A 323 -17.24 20.93 -8.53
CA LEU A 323 -15.89 21.50 -8.46
C LEU A 323 -15.89 22.98 -8.91
N PRO A 324 -14.90 23.78 -8.50
CA PRO A 324 -14.74 25.13 -9.02
C PRO A 324 -14.23 25.08 -10.48
N ASN A 325 -14.60 26.08 -11.29
CA ASN A 325 -14.19 26.15 -12.70
C ASN A 325 -12.72 26.52 -12.89
N SER A 326 -12.07 27.07 -11.86
CA SER A 326 -10.66 27.48 -11.83
C SER A 326 -10.18 27.65 -10.37
N GLY A 327 -8.88 27.92 -10.19
CA GLY A 327 -8.29 28.20 -8.87
C GLY A 327 -7.92 26.95 -8.06
N ILE A 328 -7.95 25.77 -8.68
CA ILE A 328 -7.44 24.53 -8.08
C ILE A 328 -5.91 24.63 -8.06
N ILE A 329 -5.30 24.40 -6.89
CA ILE A 329 -3.84 24.54 -6.73
C ILE A 329 -3.15 23.19 -6.52
N GLY A 330 -3.89 22.11 -6.28
CA GLY A 330 -3.31 20.78 -6.17
C GLY A 330 -4.34 19.66 -6.13
N ILE A 331 -3.86 18.46 -6.44
CA ILE A 331 -4.62 17.21 -6.39
C ILE A 331 -3.78 16.12 -5.73
N THR A 332 -4.41 15.22 -4.98
CA THR A 332 -3.71 14.12 -4.32
C THR A 332 -4.58 12.88 -4.25
N SER A 333 -3.96 11.72 -4.14
CA SER A 333 -4.62 10.43 -3.97
C SER A 333 -3.90 9.63 -2.89
N ARG A 334 -4.55 8.54 -2.44
CA ARG A 334 -3.96 7.68 -1.42
C ARG A 334 -2.69 7.06 -1.95
N LYS A 335 -1.61 7.14 -1.15
CA LYS A 335 -0.29 6.57 -1.46
C LYS A 335 -0.14 5.13 -0.95
N TRP A 336 -0.70 4.84 0.23
CA TRP A 336 -0.60 3.55 0.90
C TRP A 336 -1.79 2.65 0.57
N CYS A 337 -1.51 1.37 0.28
CA CYS A 337 -2.54 0.40 -0.06
C CYS A 337 -3.19 -0.20 1.19
N TRP A 338 -4.42 0.23 1.48
CA TRP A 338 -5.29 -0.41 2.47
C TRP A 338 -6.50 -1.03 1.78
N ILE A 339 -6.52 -2.37 1.77
CA ILE A 339 -7.54 -3.20 1.12
C ILE A 339 -8.81 -3.26 1.95
N ASN A 340 -8.66 -3.62 3.22
CA ASN A 340 -9.73 -3.73 4.19
C ASN A 340 -9.63 -2.57 5.16
N TYR A 341 -10.79 -2.04 5.54
CA TYR A 341 -10.99 -0.99 6.53
C TYR A 341 -12.45 -1.07 6.99
N LEU A 342 -12.70 -0.74 8.26
CA LEU A 342 -14.05 -0.65 8.80
C LEU A 342 -14.56 0.77 8.63
N LEU A 343 -15.75 0.93 8.05
CA LEU A 343 -16.38 2.24 7.85
C LEU A 343 -17.87 2.12 8.16
N LYS A 344 -18.40 2.97 9.04
CA LYS A 344 -19.72 2.79 9.67
C LYS A 344 -20.89 2.99 8.71
N ALA A 345 -20.82 3.97 7.80
CA ALA A 345 -21.95 4.27 6.90
C ALA A 345 -21.59 4.98 5.58
N LYS A 346 -20.35 5.46 5.41
CA LYS A 346 -19.97 6.33 4.29
C LYS A 346 -19.27 5.58 3.15
N ARG A 347 -18.71 6.33 2.22
CA ARG A 347 -17.73 5.83 1.26
C ARG A 347 -16.39 6.45 1.60
N ARG A 348 -15.31 5.70 1.38
CA ARG A 348 -13.95 6.22 1.45
C ARG A 348 -13.64 6.99 0.17
N SER A 349 -13.09 8.20 0.30
CA SER A 349 -12.59 8.98 -0.83
C SER A 349 -11.36 8.33 -1.48
N SER A 350 -11.21 8.54 -2.78
CA SER A 350 -10.06 8.07 -3.56
C SER A 350 -9.06 9.18 -3.89
N MET A 351 -9.50 10.43 -3.90
CA MET A 351 -8.66 11.59 -4.20
C MET A 351 -9.17 12.82 -3.44
N ALA A 352 -8.28 13.79 -3.20
CA ALA A 352 -8.62 15.10 -2.69
C ALA A 352 -8.15 16.19 -3.65
N ILE A 353 -8.90 17.27 -3.72
CA ILE A 353 -8.65 18.44 -4.58
C ILE A 353 -8.81 19.67 -3.71
N TRP A 354 -7.95 20.66 -3.87
CA TRP A 354 -8.06 21.88 -3.10
C TRP A 354 -7.76 23.14 -3.90
N THR A 355 -8.40 24.22 -3.47
CA THR A 355 -8.04 25.59 -3.82
C THR A 355 -7.33 26.22 -2.61
N GLU A 356 -6.97 27.49 -2.70
CA GLU A 356 -6.46 28.24 -1.54
C GLU A 356 -7.45 28.27 -0.36
N ASN A 357 -8.76 28.11 -0.62
CA ASN A 357 -9.82 28.35 0.36
C ASN A 357 -10.78 27.17 0.60
N GLU A 358 -10.75 26.13 -0.23
CA GLU A 358 -11.74 25.04 -0.21
C GLU A 358 -11.06 23.68 -0.43
N VAL A 359 -11.56 22.63 0.25
CA VAL A 359 -11.12 21.24 0.05
C VAL A 359 -12.30 20.38 -0.37
N TYR A 360 -12.05 19.50 -1.34
CA TYR A 360 -13.00 18.59 -1.96
C TYR A 360 -12.50 17.15 -1.86
N LEU A 361 -13.40 16.22 -1.54
CA LEU A 361 -13.16 14.79 -1.65
C LEU A 361 -13.79 14.25 -2.94
N GLY A 362 -13.00 13.51 -3.71
CA GLY A 362 -13.43 12.78 -4.89
C GLY A 362 -13.67 11.30 -4.60
N TYR A 363 -14.77 10.80 -5.14
CA TYR A 363 -15.20 9.40 -5.09
C TYR A 363 -15.33 8.86 -6.52
N THR A 364 -15.46 7.53 -6.63
CA THR A 364 -15.74 6.82 -7.90
C THR A 364 -16.92 7.44 -8.67
N PHE A 365 -16.89 7.36 -9.99
CA PHE A 365 -17.89 7.93 -10.89
C PHE A 365 -17.91 9.47 -10.86
N LEU A 366 -16.75 10.10 -10.69
CA LEU A 366 -16.58 11.56 -10.74
C LEU A 366 -17.49 12.34 -9.77
N LYS A 367 -17.77 11.77 -8.60
CA LYS A 367 -18.56 12.44 -7.57
C LYS A 367 -17.60 13.22 -6.65
N PHE A 368 -17.71 14.55 -6.63
CA PHE A 368 -16.94 15.39 -5.71
C PHE A 368 -17.84 16.04 -4.66
N VAL A 369 -17.30 16.19 -3.45
CA VAL A 369 -17.99 16.78 -2.31
C VAL A 369 -17.05 17.76 -1.61
N LYS A 370 -17.49 19.01 -1.48
CA LYS A 370 -16.81 20.03 -0.68
C LYS A 370 -16.95 19.70 0.80
N ILE A 371 -15.83 19.52 1.50
CA ILE A 371 -15.84 19.13 2.93
C ILE A 371 -15.62 20.31 3.87
N ILE A 372 -14.83 21.31 3.47
CA ILE A 372 -14.52 22.45 4.33
C ILE A 372 -14.15 23.70 3.53
N THR A 373 -14.23 24.85 4.19
CA THR A 373 -13.69 26.13 3.71
C THR A 373 -12.79 26.74 4.78
N THR A 374 -11.82 27.56 4.40
CA THR A 374 -10.92 28.25 5.34
C THR A 374 -11.70 29.09 6.37
N LYS A 375 -12.84 29.69 5.99
CA LYS A 375 -13.74 30.39 6.92
C LYS A 375 -14.30 29.48 8.01
N LYS A 376 -14.79 28.29 7.64
CA LYS A 376 -15.29 27.30 8.61
C LYS A 376 -14.14 26.76 9.47
N LEU A 377 -12.98 26.54 8.86
CA LEU A 377 -11.79 26.03 9.53
C LEU A 377 -11.24 27.01 10.56
N LYS A 378 -11.20 28.33 10.27
CA LYS A 378 -10.86 29.37 11.25
C LYS A 378 -11.73 29.29 12.50
N ASN A 379 -13.05 29.11 12.32
CA ASN A 379 -13.98 28.98 13.43
C ASN A 379 -13.74 27.69 14.23
N LEU A 380 -13.49 26.56 13.57
CA LEU A 380 -13.20 25.29 14.25
C LEU A 380 -11.91 25.34 15.07
N LEU A 381 -10.90 26.05 14.57
CA LEU A 381 -9.59 26.18 15.20
C LEU A 381 -9.50 27.37 16.18
N ASN A 382 -10.61 28.10 16.42
CA ASN A 382 -10.63 29.33 17.22
C ASN A 382 -9.57 30.36 16.81
N ILE A 383 -9.27 30.47 15.52
CA ILE A 383 -8.29 31.41 14.97
C ILE A 383 -8.94 32.79 14.81
N SER A 384 -8.20 33.84 15.17
CA SER A 384 -8.65 35.24 15.03
C SER A 384 -9.17 35.55 13.62
N PRO A 385 -10.34 36.20 13.48
CA PRO A 385 -10.87 36.61 12.18
C PRO A 385 -9.93 37.52 11.38
N ALA A 386 -9.06 38.28 12.06
CA ALA A 386 -8.10 39.20 11.46
C ALA A 386 -6.86 38.49 10.88
N ALA A 387 -6.63 37.23 11.24
CA ALA A 387 -5.50 36.46 10.70
C ALA A 387 -5.85 35.86 9.34
N THR A 388 -4.84 35.73 8.47
CA THR A 388 -4.96 35.02 7.19
C THR A 388 -4.75 33.53 7.41
N LEU A 389 -5.66 32.72 6.89
CA LEU A 389 -5.57 31.25 6.89
C LEU A 389 -5.85 30.76 5.48
N THR A 390 -4.91 30.07 4.87
CA THR A 390 -5.05 29.48 3.53
C THR A 390 -4.60 28.03 3.54
N ILE A 391 -5.14 27.23 2.61
CA ILE A 391 -4.72 25.84 2.45
C ILE A 391 -3.37 25.83 1.74
N HIS A 392 -2.37 25.30 2.42
CA HIS A 392 -1.01 25.22 1.90
C HIS A 392 -0.81 23.95 1.08
N ASN A 393 -1.18 22.79 1.64
CA ASN A 393 -1.08 21.49 0.96
C ASN A 393 -2.06 20.48 1.59
N VAL A 394 -2.34 19.39 0.88
CA VAL A 394 -3.23 18.32 1.33
C VAL A 394 -2.62 16.98 0.96
N GLU A 395 -2.58 16.03 1.90
CA GLU A 395 -2.09 14.68 1.65
C GLU A 395 -2.82 13.64 2.50
N TYR A 396 -2.94 12.42 1.98
CA TYR A 396 -3.47 11.29 2.74
C TYR A 396 -2.39 10.70 3.66
N PRO A 397 -2.64 10.57 4.97
CA PRO A 397 -1.70 9.96 5.90
C PRO A 397 -1.61 8.44 5.75
N GLY A 398 -0.78 7.81 6.59
CA GLY A 398 -0.74 6.36 6.77
C GLY A 398 -2.10 5.77 7.16
N HIS A 399 -2.96 6.53 7.84
CA HIS A 399 -4.29 6.06 8.25
C HIS A 399 -5.27 5.94 7.06
N PRO A 400 -6.00 4.81 6.90
CA PRO A 400 -6.85 4.55 5.73
C PRO A 400 -8.09 5.44 5.61
N LEU A 401 -8.50 6.12 6.68
CA LEU A 401 -9.76 6.89 6.73
C LEU A 401 -9.54 8.37 7.03
N GLU A 402 -8.32 8.87 6.90
CA GLU A 402 -7.99 10.25 7.23
C GLU A 402 -7.47 11.03 6.01
N LEU A 403 -7.50 12.36 6.14
CA LEU A 403 -6.91 13.34 5.23
C LEU A 403 -6.24 14.44 6.06
N ALA A 404 -4.98 14.76 5.77
CA ALA A 404 -4.26 15.84 6.44
C ALA A 404 -4.22 17.11 5.58
N LEU A 405 -4.46 18.25 6.22
CA LEU A 405 -4.34 19.59 5.66
C LEU A 405 -3.17 20.30 6.33
N LEU A 406 -2.24 20.79 5.52
CA LEU A 406 -1.27 21.78 5.93
C LEU A 406 -1.87 23.16 5.68
N LEU A 407 -1.86 24.01 6.70
CA LEU A 407 -2.48 25.33 6.68
C LEU A 407 -1.42 26.39 6.84
N ASN A 408 -1.46 27.39 5.97
CA ASN A 408 -0.67 28.59 6.09
C ASN A 408 -1.40 29.59 6.99
N TYR A 409 -0.74 30.01 8.06
CA TYR A 409 -1.22 31.02 9.01
C TYR A 409 -0.25 32.20 9.11
N CYS A 410 -0.80 33.41 9.02
CA CYS A 410 -0.06 34.64 9.32
C CYS A 410 -0.99 35.78 9.72
N THR A 411 -0.52 36.67 10.60
CA THR A 411 -1.29 37.84 11.08
C THR A 411 -1.02 39.10 10.25
N THR A 412 0.25 39.39 9.96
CA THR A 412 0.67 40.53 9.12
C THR A 412 1.28 40.12 7.78
N CYS A 413 1.58 38.82 7.62
CA CYS A 413 2.04 38.16 6.38
C CYS A 413 3.19 38.87 5.65
N ARG A 414 4.12 39.51 6.37
CA ARG A 414 5.21 40.29 5.75
C ARG A 414 6.48 39.48 5.47
N VAL A 415 6.88 38.60 6.39
CA VAL A 415 8.21 37.94 6.34
C VAL A 415 8.09 36.44 6.55
N ASN A 416 7.39 36.04 7.62
CA ASN A 416 7.21 34.65 7.99
C ASN A 416 5.75 34.24 7.97
N LYS A 417 5.54 32.94 7.82
CA LYS A 417 4.28 32.25 8.03
C LYS A 417 4.50 31.02 8.91
N THR A 418 3.44 30.63 9.61
CA THR A 418 3.43 29.41 10.42
C THR A 418 2.60 28.35 9.69
N ILE A 419 3.12 27.14 9.60
CA ILE A 419 2.41 25.99 9.04
C ILE A 419 1.82 25.17 10.19
N TYR A 420 0.51 24.96 10.15
CA TYR A 420 -0.23 24.06 11.05
C TYR A 420 -0.69 22.82 10.32
N VAL A 421 -0.93 21.73 11.07
CA VAL A 421 -1.51 20.50 10.53
C VAL A 421 -2.87 20.23 11.18
N VAL A 422 -3.86 19.90 10.35
CA VAL A 422 -5.17 19.44 10.80
C VAL A 422 -5.54 18.16 10.07
N ILE A 423 -6.05 17.18 10.79
CA ILE A 423 -6.46 15.89 10.23
C ILE A 423 -7.98 15.78 10.26
N TYR A 424 -8.56 15.41 9.13
CA TYR A 424 -9.97 15.07 8.98
C TYR A 424 -10.15 13.56 8.94
N ASN A 425 -11.07 13.03 9.75
CA ASN A 425 -11.44 11.63 9.73
C ASN A 425 -12.77 11.44 8.97
N GLU A 426 -12.76 10.63 7.91
CA GLU A 426 -13.91 10.41 7.03
C GLU A 426 -15.01 9.53 7.64
N ASP A 427 -14.68 8.73 8.66
CA ASP A 427 -15.64 7.87 9.36
C ASP A 427 -16.41 8.67 10.42
N THR A 428 -15.70 9.43 11.26
CA THR A 428 -16.31 10.23 12.34
C THR A 428 -16.73 11.63 11.92
N GLU A 429 -16.26 12.10 10.76
CA GLU A 429 -16.42 13.47 10.25
C GLU A 429 -15.80 14.56 11.14
N GLN A 430 -14.86 14.18 11.99
CA GLN A 430 -14.23 15.09 12.94
C GLN A 430 -12.94 15.69 12.36
N TRP A 431 -12.69 16.94 12.74
CA TRP A 431 -11.45 17.65 12.46
C TRP A 431 -10.63 17.73 13.75
N VAL A 432 -9.38 17.28 13.69
CA VAL A 432 -8.47 17.25 14.83
C VAL A 432 -7.26 18.10 14.51
N TYR A 433 -7.10 19.19 15.25
CA TYR A 433 -5.89 20.01 15.25
C TYR A 433 -4.73 19.20 15.85
N GLN A 434 -3.61 19.15 15.13
CA GLN A 434 -2.40 18.48 15.61
C GLN A 434 -1.52 19.48 16.34
N ASP A 435 -0.82 19.03 17.38
CA ASP A 435 0.19 19.83 18.09
C ASP A 435 1.45 19.96 17.24
N PHE A 436 1.34 20.73 16.15
CA PHE A 436 2.40 20.95 15.18
C PHE A 436 2.36 22.39 14.69
N ALA A 437 3.49 23.09 14.83
CA ALA A 437 3.70 24.43 14.30
C ALA A 437 5.12 24.55 13.74
N LEU A 438 5.24 25.02 12.49
CA LEU A 438 6.53 25.25 11.86
C LEU A 438 6.58 26.63 11.21
N ASP A 439 7.48 27.48 11.69
CA ASP A 439 7.71 28.81 11.13
C ASP A 439 8.65 28.73 9.93
N VAL A 440 8.21 29.27 8.79
CA VAL A 440 8.96 29.33 7.54
C VAL A 440 8.86 30.71 6.89
N SER A 441 9.77 31.00 5.95
CA SER A 441 9.66 32.23 5.16
C SER A 441 8.38 32.21 4.32
N ILE A 442 7.85 33.40 4.02
CA ILE A 442 6.60 33.54 3.26
C ILE A 442 6.65 32.83 1.89
N ASP A 443 7.82 32.83 1.24
CA ASP A 443 8.08 32.23 -0.07
C ASP A 443 8.33 30.70 -0.03
N SER A 444 8.48 30.12 1.16
CA SER A 444 8.72 28.68 1.31
C SER A 444 7.47 27.88 0.95
N PHE A 445 7.61 26.88 0.08
CA PHE A 445 6.55 25.92 -0.21
C PHE A 445 6.93 24.55 0.33
N LEU A 446 6.19 24.07 1.32
CA LEU A 446 6.37 22.75 1.92
C LEU A 446 5.50 21.69 1.23
N THR A 447 6.12 20.59 0.86
CA THR A 447 5.41 19.40 0.37
C THR A 447 5.48 18.31 1.46
N PRO A 448 4.33 17.85 1.99
CA PRO A 448 4.31 16.75 2.93
C PRO A 448 4.50 15.42 2.22
N HIS A 449 5.02 14.46 2.98
CA HIS A 449 5.16 13.07 2.62
C HIS A 449 4.91 12.20 3.86
N PHE A 450 3.67 11.74 4.05
CA PHE A 450 3.32 10.86 5.17
C PHE A 450 3.94 9.46 5.06
N ILE A 451 4.43 8.97 6.19
CA ILE A 451 5.09 7.68 6.33
C ILE A 451 4.04 6.58 6.51
N TYR A 452 4.40 5.35 6.13
CA TYR A 452 3.63 4.16 6.46
C TYR A 452 3.78 3.82 7.95
N ALA A 453 3.01 4.51 8.79
CA ALA A 453 3.00 4.42 10.24
C ALA A 453 1.54 4.36 10.77
N ALA A 454 1.37 3.91 12.01
CA ALA A 454 0.05 3.94 12.68
C ALA A 454 -0.33 5.37 13.07
N MET A 455 0.62 6.10 13.66
CA MET A 455 0.47 7.50 14.03
C MET A 455 0.72 8.44 12.84
N PRO A 456 0.24 9.69 12.89
CA PRO A 456 0.58 10.69 11.89
C PRO A 456 2.06 11.06 12.01
N GLU A 457 2.87 10.49 11.12
CA GLU A 457 4.29 10.77 10.97
C GLU A 457 4.55 11.16 9.52
N LEU A 458 5.40 12.17 9.31
CA LEU A 458 5.64 12.69 7.97
C LEU A 458 7.02 13.31 7.82
N ILE A 459 7.41 13.44 6.56
CA ILE A 459 8.58 14.20 6.13
C ILE A 459 8.08 15.42 5.37
N LEU A 460 8.57 16.62 5.70
CA LEU A 460 8.30 17.83 4.93
C LEU A 460 9.52 18.15 4.07
N ARG A 461 9.25 18.53 2.83
CA ARG A 461 10.28 18.99 1.90
C ARG A 461 10.08 20.45 1.58
N ASP A 462 11.15 21.22 1.63
CA ASP A 462 11.25 22.48 0.88
C ASP A 462 12.21 22.33 -0.31
N LYS A 463 12.65 23.44 -0.92
CA LYS A 463 13.57 23.40 -2.07
C LYS A 463 14.97 22.88 -1.72
N HIS A 464 15.40 23.01 -0.47
CA HIS A 464 16.80 22.85 -0.03
C HIS A 464 16.98 21.87 1.14
N ARG A 465 15.93 21.63 1.92
CA ARG A 465 15.95 20.91 3.19
C ARG A 465 14.80 19.92 3.29
N ILE A 466 15.04 18.92 4.12
CA ILE A 466 14.07 17.90 4.50
C ILE A 466 13.87 17.98 6.01
N TYR A 467 12.64 18.20 6.44
CA TYR A 467 12.24 18.18 7.84
C TYR A 467 11.61 16.83 8.16
N TYR A 468 11.90 16.30 9.33
CA TYR A 468 11.22 15.10 9.85
C TYR A 468 10.26 15.50 10.96
N CYS A 469 9.14 14.78 11.03
CA CYS A 469 8.14 14.88 12.08
C CYS A 469 7.73 13.46 12.49
N TYR A 470 8.37 12.92 13.52
CA TYR A 470 8.17 11.56 14.00
C TYR A 470 7.40 11.52 15.31
N HIS A 471 6.82 10.36 15.60
CA HIS A 471 6.16 10.04 16.87
C HIS A 471 5.04 11.02 17.20
N ASN A 472 4.09 11.19 16.27
CA ASN A 472 2.95 12.12 16.43
C ASN A 472 3.40 13.56 16.73
N PHE A 473 4.36 14.04 15.93
CA PHE A 473 4.92 15.41 16.00
C PHE A 473 5.73 15.75 17.27
N THR A 474 5.99 14.79 18.17
CA THR A 474 6.81 15.06 19.37
C THR A 474 8.29 15.21 19.03
N GLU A 475 8.75 14.56 17.96
CA GLU A 475 10.13 14.70 17.48
C GLU A 475 10.16 15.39 16.13
N THR A 476 10.65 16.62 16.11
CA THR A 476 10.76 17.41 14.88
C THR A 476 12.16 17.96 14.69
N GLY A 477 12.58 18.09 13.44
CA GLY A 477 13.89 18.66 13.12
C GLY A 477 14.17 18.65 11.62
N VAL A 478 15.40 19.00 11.27
CA VAL A 478 15.91 18.93 9.89
C VAL A 478 16.82 17.72 9.77
N ILE A 479 16.64 16.92 8.71
CA ILE A 479 17.55 15.82 8.38
C ILE A 479 18.95 16.37 8.19
N GLN A 480 19.88 15.92 9.02
CA GLN A 480 21.25 16.38 9.00
C GLN A 480 22.06 15.68 7.91
N THR A 481 23.12 16.34 7.46
CA THR A 481 24.15 15.74 6.62
C THR A 481 25.50 15.94 7.30
N PRO A 482 26.51 15.09 7.04
CA PRO A 482 27.78 15.15 7.76
C PRO A 482 28.49 16.50 7.71
N THR A 483 28.26 17.32 6.68
CA THR A 483 29.07 18.51 6.38
C THR A 483 28.29 19.82 6.22
N GLU A 484 26.96 19.82 6.03
CA GLU A 484 26.22 21.03 5.62
C GLU A 484 24.94 21.30 6.43
N PHE A 485 24.86 20.83 7.68
CA PHE A 485 23.76 21.11 8.62
C PHE A 485 22.35 20.93 8.02
N GLY A 486 22.19 19.90 7.17
CA GLY A 486 20.91 19.56 6.53
C GLY A 486 20.52 20.37 5.29
N ASN A 487 21.38 21.25 4.78
CA ASN A 487 21.18 21.88 3.46
C ASN A 487 21.68 20.94 2.35
N LEU A 488 20.75 20.19 1.75
CA LEU A 488 21.07 19.23 0.69
C LEU A 488 21.60 19.91 -0.58
N SER A 489 21.10 21.12 -0.88
CA SER A 489 21.48 21.86 -2.08
C SER A 489 22.98 22.17 -2.13
N ARG A 490 23.61 22.48 -0.99
CA ARG A 490 25.05 22.74 -0.94
C ARG A 490 25.88 21.51 -1.29
N LEU A 491 25.43 20.33 -0.90
CA LEU A 491 26.05 19.04 -1.24
C LEU A 491 25.72 18.54 -2.64
N SER A 492 24.84 19.25 -3.34
CA SER A 492 24.40 18.93 -4.68
C SER A 492 24.57 20.09 -5.65
N ASN A 493 25.68 20.83 -5.56
CA ASN A 493 26.04 21.93 -6.49
C ASN A 493 24.93 22.99 -6.63
N ASN A 494 24.30 23.36 -5.51
CA ASN A 494 23.17 24.29 -5.41
C ASN A 494 21.90 23.87 -6.19
N SER A 495 21.77 22.59 -6.54
CA SER A 495 20.53 22.01 -7.09
C SER A 495 19.43 21.95 -6.02
N ILE A 496 18.17 21.92 -6.44
CA ILE A 496 17.01 21.80 -5.55
C ILE A 496 16.50 20.37 -5.49
N VAL A 497 15.74 20.05 -4.45
CA VAL A 497 15.08 18.75 -4.32
C VAL A 497 14.06 18.60 -5.45
N HIS A 498 14.12 17.49 -6.19
CA HIS A 498 13.20 17.15 -7.27
C HIS A 498 12.11 16.17 -6.80
N ASP A 499 12.50 15.08 -6.14
CA ASP A 499 11.59 14.00 -5.77
C ASP A 499 12.00 13.31 -4.47
N ILE A 500 11.02 12.73 -3.76
CA ILE A 500 11.23 11.91 -2.56
C ILE A 500 10.50 10.59 -2.72
N PHE A 501 11.29 9.54 -2.88
CA PHE A 501 10.80 8.19 -2.90
C PHE A 501 10.81 7.58 -1.50
N MET A 502 9.70 6.95 -1.11
CA MET A 502 9.58 6.20 0.14
C MET A 502 8.93 4.85 -0.13
N ASP A 503 9.50 3.78 0.40
CA ASP A 503 8.92 2.44 0.32
C ASP A 503 8.28 1.98 1.64
N TYR A 504 7.63 0.82 1.60
CA TYR A 504 7.04 0.17 2.79
C TYR A 504 8.08 -0.32 3.79
N TYR A 505 9.36 -0.27 3.43
CA TYR A 505 10.49 -0.71 4.25
C TYR A 505 11.12 0.45 5.03
N GLY A 506 10.60 1.67 4.85
CA GLY A 506 11.09 2.87 5.51
C GLY A 506 12.36 3.43 4.89
N ASN A 507 12.75 2.97 3.70
CA ASN A 507 13.83 3.60 2.94
C ASN A 507 13.32 4.93 2.36
N VAL A 508 14.11 5.98 2.51
CA VAL A 508 13.84 7.28 1.93
C VAL A 508 14.99 7.66 1.00
N VAL A 509 14.66 7.92 -0.26
CA VAL A 509 15.62 8.42 -1.26
C VAL A 509 15.17 9.80 -1.70
N VAL A 510 16.02 10.79 -1.44
CA VAL A 510 15.82 12.18 -1.86
C VAL A 510 16.64 12.39 -3.12
N LYS A 511 15.97 12.69 -4.22
CA LYS A 511 16.60 12.94 -5.52
C LYS A 511 16.59 14.44 -5.82
N MET A 512 17.74 14.99 -6.13
CA MET A 512 17.91 16.37 -6.58
C MET A 512 17.66 16.48 -8.10
N GLU A 513 17.42 17.69 -8.62
CA GLU A 513 17.23 17.91 -10.06
C GLU A 513 18.43 17.50 -10.91
N ASN A 514 19.65 17.67 -10.37
CA ASN A 514 20.88 17.22 -11.00
C ASN A 514 21.21 15.73 -10.75
N ASN A 515 20.21 14.94 -10.35
CA ASN A 515 20.29 13.50 -10.09
C ASN A 515 21.25 13.06 -8.97
N ILE A 516 21.77 13.98 -8.16
CA ILE A 516 22.41 13.62 -6.89
C ILE A 516 21.33 13.05 -5.97
N MET A 517 21.64 11.92 -5.32
CA MET A 517 20.70 11.23 -4.45
C MET A 517 21.23 11.18 -3.01
N PHE A 518 20.33 11.37 -2.06
CA PHE A 518 20.57 11.18 -0.64
C PHE A 518 19.69 10.06 -0.10
N TYR A 519 20.20 9.33 0.87
CA TYR A 519 19.53 8.19 1.46
C TYR A 519 19.49 8.30 2.97
N PHE A 520 18.34 7.96 3.55
CA PHE A 520 18.18 7.70 4.97
C PHE A 520 17.02 6.71 5.17
N LYS A 521 16.77 6.33 6.42
CA LYS A 521 15.57 5.58 6.79
C LYS A 521 14.66 6.44 7.66
N ILE A 522 13.37 6.15 7.64
CA ILE A 522 12.43 6.71 8.61
C ILE A 522 12.95 6.47 10.05
N ASN A 523 12.63 7.39 10.95
CA ASN A 523 13.14 7.44 12.33
C ASN A 523 14.67 7.65 12.45
N ILE A 524 15.38 7.93 11.36
CA ILE A 524 16.78 8.35 11.36
C ILE A 524 16.86 9.84 11.03
N ARG A 525 17.78 10.53 11.70
CA ARG A 525 17.88 12.01 11.69
C ARG A 525 18.95 12.54 10.74
N ASP A 526 19.70 11.66 10.10
CA ASP A 526 20.81 12.00 9.20
C ASP A 526 20.77 11.21 7.89
N ALA A 527 21.17 11.88 6.81
CA ALA A 527 21.21 11.34 5.45
C ALA A 527 22.63 11.30 4.89
N ILE A 528 22.87 10.29 4.07
CA ILE A 528 24.14 10.08 3.36
C ILE A 528 23.95 10.34 1.87
N LYS A 529 24.98 10.89 1.23
CA LYS A 529 25.01 11.03 -0.23
C LYS A 529 25.32 9.67 -0.86
N LEU A 530 24.49 9.23 -1.79
CA LEU A 530 24.74 8.02 -2.60
C LEU A 530 25.70 8.34 -3.76
N HIS A 531 26.40 7.33 -4.27
CA HIS A 531 27.27 7.50 -5.43
C HIS A 531 26.51 8.01 -6.65
N LEU A 532 27.21 8.76 -7.50
CA LEU A 532 26.62 9.26 -8.74
C LEU A 532 26.25 8.10 -9.67
N TRP A 533 24.98 8.05 -10.07
CA TRP A 533 24.46 7.00 -10.97
C TRP A 533 23.99 7.54 -12.31
N THR A 534 23.59 8.81 -12.37
CA THR A 534 22.96 9.43 -13.54
C THR A 534 23.65 10.75 -13.84
N ASN A 535 23.77 11.09 -15.13
CA ASN A 535 24.31 12.38 -15.58
C ASN A 535 23.43 13.53 -15.06
N SER A 536 24.03 14.64 -14.64
CA SER A 536 23.33 15.79 -14.07
C SER A 536 22.27 16.41 -14.98
N THR A 537 22.41 16.29 -16.31
CA THR A 537 21.46 16.87 -17.27
C THR A 537 20.31 15.93 -17.64
N MET A 538 20.43 14.64 -17.34
CA MET A 538 19.46 13.64 -17.77
C MET A 538 18.20 13.71 -16.92
N LYS A 539 17.03 13.89 -17.54
CA LYS A 539 15.77 13.85 -16.80
C LYS A 539 15.45 12.43 -16.36
N SER A 540 15.25 12.27 -15.05
CA SER A 540 14.98 10.95 -14.48
C SER A 540 13.96 10.97 -13.33
N LEU A 541 13.41 9.82 -12.98
CA LEU A 541 12.50 9.66 -11.84
C LEU A 541 12.69 8.29 -11.18
N ILE A 542 12.46 8.21 -9.88
CA ILE A 542 12.54 6.98 -9.08
C ILE A 542 11.15 6.33 -9.00
N LEU A 543 11.04 5.05 -9.39
CA LEU A 543 9.79 4.29 -9.36
C LEU A 543 10.00 2.84 -8.88
N LEU A 544 8.89 2.12 -8.67
CA LEU A 544 8.88 0.70 -8.31
C LEU A 544 8.66 -0.20 -9.53
N ASN A 545 9.56 -1.16 -9.75
CA ASN A 545 9.43 -2.14 -10.82
C ASN A 545 8.46 -3.27 -10.45
N SER A 546 8.23 -4.20 -11.37
CA SER A 546 7.36 -5.36 -11.17
C SER A 546 7.77 -6.31 -10.03
N SER A 547 8.97 -6.16 -9.46
CA SER A 547 9.45 -6.96 -8.32
C SER A 547 9.41 -6.18 -7.00
N GLY A 548 8.83 -4.97 -6.99
CA GLY A 548 8.80 -4.11 -5.80
C GLY A 548 10.16 -3.50 -5.45
N GLN A 549 11.08 -3.44 -6.41
CA GLN A 549 12.38 -2.80 -6.26
C GLN A 549 12.45 -1.47 -7.00
N ILE A 550 13.43 -0.65 -6.61
CA ILE A 550 13.62 0.68 -7.14
C ILE A 550 14.30 0.61 -8.51
N PHE A 551 13.77 1.39 -9.46
CA PHE A 551 14.41 1.63 -10.74
C PHE A 551 14.28 3.10 -11.13
N LEU A 552 15.16 3.54 -12.02
CA LEU A 552 15.17 4.86 -12.61
C LEU A 552 14.52 4.82 -13.99
N ILE A 553 13.60 5.75 -14.23
CA ILE A 553 13.11 6.03 -15.58
C ILE A 553 13.86 7.22 -16.15
N TYR A 554 14.34 7.06 -17.37
CA TYR A 554 14.93 8.14 -18.15
C TYR A 554 14.04 8.49 -19.33
N VAL A 555 13.84 9.79 -19.57
CA VAL A 555 13.17 10.31 -20.77
C VAL A 555 14.20 11.07 -21.60
N PHE A 556 14.46 10.59 -22.81
CA PHE A 556 15.34 11.25 -23.76
C PHE A 556 14.59 12.32 -24.56
N GLU A 557 15.32 13.30 -25.09
CA GLU A 557 14.75 14.40 -25.91
C GLU A 557 13.97 13.89 -27.13
N ASN A 558 14.35 12.72 -27.67
CA ASN A 558 13.63 12.08 -28.76
C ASN A 558 12.31 11.39 -28.35
N GLY A 559 11.87 11.55 -27.09
CA GLY A 559 10.66 10.95 -26.55
C GLY A 559 10.75 9.43 -26.32
N THR A 560 11.96 8.90 -26.21
CA THR A 560 12.20 7.49 -25.83
C THR A 560 12.32 7.37 -24.32
N LEU A 561 11.60 6.39 -23.75
CA LEU A 561 11.70 6.00 -22.35
C LEU A 561 12.68 4.83 -22.19
N TYR A 562 13.49 4.89 -21.14
CA TYR A 562 14.40 3.80 -20.79
C TYR A 562 14.38 3.54 -19.28
N PRO A 563 13.81 2.39 -18.83
CA PRO A 563 13.89 1.97 -17.44
C PRO A 563 15.25 1.31 -17.14
N ARG A 564 15.83 1.59 -15.97
CA ARG A 564 17.08 0.97 -15.51
C ARG A 564 17.02 0.68 -14.02
N GLU A 565 17.33 -0.55 -13.62
CA GLU A 565 17.37 -0.94 -12.20
C GLU A 565 18.40 -0.13 -11.40
N TYR A 566 18.07 0.18 -10.14
CA TYR A 566 18.96 0.88 -9.23
C TYR A 566 19.21 0.04 -7.96
N PRO A 567 20.46 -0.40 -7.69
CA PRO A 567 20.77 -1.28 -6.57
C PRO A 567 20.85 -0.55 -5.22
N LEU A 568 19.74 0.04 -4.75
CA LEU A 568 19.73 0.86 -3.51
C LEU A 568 20.34 0.13 -2.30
N LYS A 569 20.08 -1.18 -2.14
CA LYS A 569 20.66 -1.96 -1.05
C LYS A 569 22.19 -2.00 -1.12
N LEU A 570 22.76 -2.28 -2.28
CA LEU A 570 24.22 -2.37 -2.44
C LEU A 570 24.87 -0.98 -2.35
N GLU A 571 24.23 0.05 -2.92
CA GLU A 571 24.71 1.43 -2.83
C GLU A 571 24.72 1.94 -1.39
N SER A 572 23.65 1.70 -0.63
CA SER A 572 23.60 2.11 0.78
C SER A 572 24.61 1.33 1.63
N LEU A 573 24.82 0.04 1.39
CA LEU A 573 25.86 -0.75 2.06
C LEU A 573 27.27 -0.24 1.72
N SER A 574 27.53 0.11 0.45
CA SER A 574 28.81 0.62 -0.01
C SER A 574 29.20 1.92 0.69
N VAL A 575 28.26 2.86 0.83
CA VAL A 575 28.50 4.14 1.53
C VAL A 575 28.63 3.92 3.04
N ASN A 576 27.76 3.09 3.64
CA ASN A 576 27.79 2.83 5.09
C ASN A 576 29.05 2.08 5.54
N PHE A 577 29.69 1.30 4.67
CA PHE A 577 30.94 0.60 4.97
C PHE A 577 32.02 1.56 5.50
N ASN A 578 32.13 2.76 4.91
CA ASN A 578 33.12 3.75 5.33
C ASN A 578 32.80 4.39 6.70
N ILE A 579 31.55 4.28 7.16
CA ILE A 579 31.06 4.92 8.40
C ILE A 579 31.15 3.95 9.60
N ASN A 580 31.36 2.64 9.35
CA ASN A 580 31.36 1.59 10.38
C ASN A 580 30.07 1.55 11.23
N GLU A 581 28.94 2.02 10.68
CA GLU A 581 27.65 2.00 11.36
C GLU A 581 27.11 0.57 11.45
N LYS A 582 26.70 0.14 12.66
CA LYS A 582 26.14 -1.18 12.92
C LYS A 582 24.69 -1.08 13.37
N CYS A 583 23.88 -2.09 13.04
CA CYS A 583 22.53 -2.16 13.60
C CYS A 583 22.59 -2.48 15.11
N PRO A 584 21.85 -1.76 15.97
CA PRO A 584 21.85 -2.01 17.41
C PRO A 584 21.28 -3.37 17.81
N TYR A 585 20.47 -4.00 16.96
CA TYR A 585 19.92 -5.34 17.17
C TYR A 585 20.32 -6.30 16.05
N VAL A 586 20.28 -7.60 16.36
CA VAL A 586 20.58 -8.69 15.44
C VAL A 586 19.30 -9.17 14.75
N ALA A 587 18.20 -9.28 15.49
CA ALA A 587 16.94 -9.80 14.97
C ALA A 587 15.72 -9.13 15.61
N PHE A 588 14.65 -9.05 14.83
CA PHE A 588 13.33 -8.57 15.26
C PHE A 588 12.25 -9.48 14.67
N HIS A 589 11.67 -10.34 15.50
CA HIS A 589 10.69 -11.35 15.11
C HIS A 589 9.31 -11.03 15.67
N ASN A 590 8.25 -11.52 15.03
CA ASN A 590 6.88 -11.39 15.52
C ASN A 590 5.97 -12.45 14.90
N ASN A 591 4.79 -12.63 15.50
CA ASN A 591 3.69 -13.40 14.91
C ASN A 591 2.64 -12.49 14.26
N ILE A 592 3.01 -11.29 13.81
CA ILE A 592 2.07 -10.37 13.17
C ILE A 592 1.82 -10.87 11.75
N PHE A 593 0.79 -11.71 11.75
CA PHE A 593 0.11 -12.36 10.69
C PHE A 593 -0.38 -11.35 9.61
N SER A 594 -1.62 -10.95 9.80
CA SER A 594 -2.39 -10.09 8.91
C SER A 594 -2.06 -8.61 9.10
N ILE A 595 -2.34 -7.80 8.07
CA ILE A 595 -2.40 -6.33 8.18
C ILE A 595 -3.78 -5.84 8.64
N PHE A 596 -4.76 -6.73 8.74
CA PHE A 596 -6.14 -6.42 9.13
C PHE A 596 -6.69 -7.58 9.98
N TYR A 597 -7.07 -7.28 11.21
CA TYR A 597 -7.75 -8.18 12.13
C TYR A 597 -9.13 -7.62 12.42
N PHE A 598 -10.10 -8.52 12.51
CA PHE A 598 -11.43 -8.19 12.98
C PHE A 598 -11.56 -8.72 14.40
N LEU A 599 -11.91 -7.86 15.35
CA LEU A 599 -12.12 -8.24 16.75
C LEU A 599 -13.62 -8.16 17.06
N ASP A 600 -14.22 -9.32 17.29
CA ASP A 600 -15.62 -9.43 17.69
C ASP A 600 -15.81 -9.23 19.19
N LYS A 601 -17.06 -9.02 19.63
CA LYS A 601 -17.38 -8.86 21.06
C LYS A 601 -16.88 -10.07 21.86
N GLY A 602 -16.18 -9.81 22.96
CA GLY A 602 -15.66 -10.84 23.86
C GLY A 602 -14.43 -11.59 23.35
N GLN A 603 -13.94 -11.27 22.14
CA GLN A 603 -12.70 -11.83 21.63
C GLN A 603 -11.49 -11.02 22.09
N ASN A 604 -10.34 -11.70 22.16
CA ASN A 604 -9.05 -11.12 22.44
C ASN A 604 -8.10 -11.41 21.29
N LEU A 605 -7.29 -10.42 20.89
CA LEU A 605 -6.22 -10.59 19.92
C LEU A 605 -4.88 -10.48 20.63
N SER A 606 -4.12 -11.58 20.66
CA SER A 606 -2.77 -11.60 21.24
C SER A 606 -1.70 -11.69 20.16
N ILE A 607 -0.73 -10.77 20.21
CA ILE A 607 0.48 -10.78 19.37
C ILE A 607 1.71 -10.86 20.25
N TRP A 608 2.78 -11.46 19.75
CA TRP A 608 4.10 -11.42 20.36
C TRP A 608 5.12 -10.86 19.39
N THR A 609 6.09 -10.14 19.95
CA THR A 609 7.24 -9.59 19.25
C THR A 609 8.49 -9.86 20.07
N GLN A 610 9.59 -10.19 19.41
CA GLN A 610 10.86 -10.51 20.03
C GLN A 610 11.98 -9.67 19.40
N ILE A 611 12.83 -9.08 20.22
CA ILE A 611 14.06 -8.40 19.81
C ILE A 611 15.28 -9.10 20.42
N VAL A 612 16.28 -9.36 19.58
CA VAL A 612 17.56 -9.97 19.97
C VAL A 612 18.68 -8.98 19.71
N TYR A 613 19.47 -8.66 20.73
CA TYR A 613 20.50 -7.62 20.66
C TYR A 613 21.70 -7.92 21.56
N PRO A 614 22.90 -7.38 21.29
CA PRO A 614 24.07 -7.59 22.15
C PRO A 614 23.85 -7.08 23.57
N GLU A 615 24.46 -7.72 24.56
CA GLU A 615 24.42 -7.24 25.94
C GLU A 615 24.85 -5.76 26.07
N ASN A 616 24.27 -5.06 27.05
CA ASN A 616 24.51 -3.64 27.37
C ASN A 616 23.92 -2.58 26.41
N MET A 617 23.14 -2.96 25.40
CA MET A 617 22.47 -1.96 24.52
C MET A 617 21.14 -1.43 25.08
N GLY A 618 20.49 -2.15 26.00
CA GLY A 618 19.27 -1.67 26.66
C GLY A 618 17.99 -1.57 25.81
N LEU A 619 17.96 -2.14 24.60
CA LEU A 619 16.84 -2.00 23.66
C LEU A 619 15.51 -2.55 24.18
N TYR A 620 14.39 -2.03 23.66
CA TYR A 620 13.04 -2.48 23.96
C TYR A 620 12.10 -2.37 22.76
N ILE A 621 10.94 -3.01 22.88
CA ILE A 621 9.89 -3.02 21.85
C ILE A 621 8.91 -1.90 22.20
N VAL A 622 8.57 -1.09 21.20
CA VAL A 622 7.55 -0.04 21.28
C VAL A 622 6.30 -0.54 20.56
N VAL A 623 5.16 -0.41 21.23
CA VAL A 623 3.83 -0.68 20.67
C VAL A 623 3.02 0.60 20.79
N GLU A 624 2.58 1.10 19.65
CA GLU A 624 1.83 2.36 19.52
C GLU A 624 0.48 2.07 18.88
N SER A 625 -0.60 2.51 19.50
CA SER A 625 -1.94 2.44 18.95
C SER A 625 -2.48 3.83 18.61
N TYR A 626 -3.18 3.93 17.48
CA TYR A 626 -3.74 5.18 16.98
C TYR A 626 -5.15 4.95 16.45
N GLY A 627 -6.09 5.79 16.89
CA GLY A 627 -7.50 5.68 16.53
C GLY A 627 -8.42 5.99 17.72
N PRO A 628 -9.71 5.61 17.64
CA PRO A 628 -10.66 5.82 18.72
C PRO A 628 -10.30 4.95 19.93
N ASN A 629 -10.53 5.49 21.14
CA ASN A 629 -10.27 4.78 22.39
C ASN A 629 -11.36 3.74 22.69
N ILE A 630 -11.32 2.61 21.97
CA ILE A 630 -12.34 1.53 22.02
C ILE A 630 -11.75 0.15 22.39
N LEU A 631 -10.43 0.07 22.53
CA LEU A 631 -9.68 -1.12 22.90
C LEU A 631 -8.88 -0.87 24.17
N GLN A 632 -8.72 -1.94 24.95
CA GLN A 632 -7.79 -2.01 26.06
C GLN A 632 -6.62 -2.91 25.67
N GLU A 633 -5.45 -2.61 26.24
CA GLU A 633 -4.20 -3.30 25.98
C GLU A 633 -3.65 -3.86 27.29
N LYS A 634 -3.16 -5.10 27.23
CA LYS A 634 -2.39 -5.73 28.31
C LYS A 634 -1.12 -6.30 27.73
N ASP A 635 0.03 -5.90 28.25
CA ASP A 635 1.32 -6.38 27.83
C ASP A 635 2.00 -7.25 28.90
N GLN A 636 2.81 -8.20 28.44
CA GLN A 636 3.67 -9.04 29.26
C GLN A 636 5.02 -9.15 28.57
N THR A 637 6.09 -8.83 29.29
CA THR A 637 7.45 -8.88 28.76
C THR A 637 8.26 -9.97 29.45
N HIS A 638 8.86 -10.85 28.66
CA HIS A 638 9.82 -11.85 29.09
C HIS A 638 11.23 -11.45 28.61
N TYR A 639 12.23 -11.67 29.47
CA TYR A 639 13.61 -11.30 29.22
C TYR A 639 14.54 -12.47 29.53
N GLU A 640 15.47 -12.72 28.61
CA GLU A 640 16.47 -13.78 28.70
C GLU A 640 17.84 -13.25 28.25
N ILE A 641 18.92 -13.76 28.85
CA ILE A 641 20.30 -13.47 28.46
C ILE A 641 20.98 -14.80 28.17
N ALA A 642 21.56 -14.94 26.98
CA ALA A 642 22.33 -16.12 26.59
C ALA A 642 23.46 -15.74 25.62
N LEU A 643 24.66 -16.30 25.84
CA LEU A 643 25.80 -16.22 24.91
C LEU A 643 26.19 -14.79 24.46
N GLY A 644 26.11 -13.79 25.35
CA GLY A 644 26.44 -12.40 25.02
C GLY A 644 25.31 -11.61 24.36
N TYR A 645 24.11 -12.19 24.25
CA TYR A 645 22.92 -11.57 23.67
C TYR A 645 21.77 -11.52 24.67
N CYS A 646 21.06 -10.40 24.64
CA CYS A 646 19.79 -10.18 25.29
C CYS A 646 18.65 -10.50 24.33
N THR A 647 17.65 -11.24 24.82
CA THR A 647 16.39 -11.48 24.11
C THR A 647 15.23 -10.93 24.94
N LYS A 648 14.43 -10.02 24.37
CA LYS A 648 13.19 -9.54 24.97
C LYS A 648 12.01 -9.96 24.10
N THR A 649 11.04 -10.64 24.70
CA THR A 649 9.78 -11.02 24.04
C THR A 649 8.62 -10.33 24.73
N MET A 650 7.90 -9.48 24.01
CA MET A 650 6.72 -8.76 24.48
C MET A 650 5.47 -9.38 23.84
N THR A 651 4.51 -9.79 24.67
CA THR A 651 3.19 -10.23 24.23
C THR A 651 2.17 -9.16 24.58
N VAL A 652 1.41 -8.67 23.60
CA VAL A 652 0.34 -7.69 23.79
C VAL A 652 -0.99 -8.32 23.43
N THR A 653 -1.98 -8.16 24.32
CA THR A 653 -3.35 -8.60 24.11
C THR A 653 -4.29 -7.41 24.04
N PHE A 654 -4.96 -7.28 22.90
CA PHE A 654 -6.00 -6.30 22.63
C PHE A 654 -7.38 -6.91 22.90
N PHE A 655 -8.22 -6.20 23.63
CA PHE A 655 -9.57 -6.66 23.96
C PHE A 655 -10.50 -5.47 24.23
N GLN A 656 -11.80 -5.73 24.23
CA GLN A 656 -12.82 -4.74 24.59
C GLN A 656 -13.59 -5.22 25.83
N ASN A 657 -13.81 -4.32 26.78
CA ASN A 657 -14.57 -4.58 28.01
C ASN A 657 -15.80 -3.68 28.10
N ILE A 658 -16.68 -3.77 27.12
CA ILE A 658 -17.95 -3.03 27.07
C ILE A 658 -19.09 -4.00 27.34
N ASN A 659 -19.90 -3.68 28.34
CA ASN A 659 -21.14 -4.41 28.58
C ASN A 659 -22.25 -3.79 27.71
N TYR A 660 -22.78 -4.59 26.78
CA TYR A 660 -23.88 -4.20 25.90
C TYR A 660 -25.25 -4.69 26.42
N GLU A 661 -25.30 -5.34 27.59
CA GLU A 661 -26.52 -5.88 28.17
C GLU A 661 -27.29 -4.80 28.94
N ALA A 662 -28.63 -4.76 28.76
CA ALA A 662 -29.55 -3.88 29.48
C ALA A 662 -29.19 -2.38 29.42
N VAL A 663 -28.70 -1.91 28.27
CA VAL A 663 -28.37 -0.50 28.02
C VAL A 663 -29.53 0.21 27.34
N ASP A 664 -29.83 1.45 27.75
CA ASP A 664 -30.97 2.23 27.24
C ASP A 664 -30.94 2.44 25.71
N ASP A 665 -29.74 2.54 25.13
CA ASP A 665 -29.55 2.73 23.69
C ASP A 665 -28.35 1.89 23.20
N TYR A 666 -28.65 0.64 22.86
CA TYR A 666 -27.68 -0.32 22.31
C TYR A 666 -26.96 0.22 21.07
N PHE A 667 -27.69 0.84 20.14
CA PHE A 667 -27.12 1.28 18.87
C PHE A 667 -26.16 2.45 19.03
N LYS A 668 -26.45 3.39 19.93
CA LYS A 668 -25.53 4.47 20.27
C LYS A 668 -24.27 3.93 20.93
N LEU A 669 -24.40 3.00 21.89
CA LEU A 669 -23.25 2.40 22.54
C LEU A 669 -22.39 1.59 21.54
N GLN A 670 -23.03 0.83 20.66
CA GLN A 670 -22.37 0.12 19.56
C GLN A 670 -21.65 1.10 18.65
N HIS A 671 -22.31 2.18 18.23
CA HIS A 671 -21.71 3.18 17.35
C HIS A 671 -20.49 3.85 17.99
N GLN A 672 -20.53 4.16 19.29
CA GLN A 672 -19.42 4.76 20.03
C GLN A 672 -18.22 3.81 20.20
N ASN A 673 -18.47 2.50 20.31
CA ASN A 673 -17.46 1.47 20.57
C ASN A 673 -17.07 0.65 19.32
N THR A 674 -17.53 1.08 18.15
CA THR A 674 -17.14 0.54 16.84
C THR A 674 -16.12 1.47 16.21
N GLY A 675 -15.10 0.93 15.56
CA GLY A 675 -14.10 1.74 14.87
C GLY A 675 -12.87 0.96 14.46
N LEU A 676 -11.93 1.71 13.89
CA LEU A 676 -10.68 1.17 13.38
C LEU A 676 -9.52 1.70 14.21
N VAL A 677 -8.72 0.82 14.79
CA VAL A 677 -7.49 1.16 15.52
C VAL A 677 -6.29 0.64 14.72
N LEU A 678 -5.33 1.50 14.44
CA LEU A 678 -4.04 1.11 13.85
C LEU A 678 -3.06 0.83 14.98
N VAL A 679 -2.26 -0.22 14.81
CA VAL A 679 -1.20 -0.60 15.75
C VAL A 679 0.11 -0.69 14.99
N GLN A 680 1.15 -0.11 15.58
CA GLN A 680 2.53 -0.18 15.09
C GLN A 680 3.42 -0.82 16.14
N VAL A 681 4.28 -1.73 15.70
CA VAL A 681 5.28 -2.38 16.53
C VAL A 681 6.65 -2.16 15.93
N ARG A 682 7.60 -1.70 16.75
CA ARG A 682 8.95 -1.33 16.33
C ARG A 682 9.98 -1.47 17.46
N PRO A 683 11.28 -1.61 17.15
CA PRO A 683 12.33 -1.33 18.12
C PRO A 683 12.36 0.17 18.51
N ASN A 684 12.88 0.47 19.69
CA ASN A 684 13.09 1.83 20.16
C ASN A 684 14.21 2.57 19.42
N GLU A 685 15.22 1.86 18.93
CA GLU A 685 16.36 2.41 18.21
C GLU A 685 16.54 1.80 16.81
N TYR A 686 17.05 2.64 15.90
CA TYR A 686 17.26 2.31 14.49
C TYR A 686 18.60 2.84 13.99
N ALA A 687 19.12 2.15 12.97
CA ALA A 687 20.31 2.56 12.22
C ALA A 687 20.08 2.30 10.72
N ARG A 688 20.82 2.98 9.85
CA ARG A 688 20.67 2.81 8.38
C ARG A 688 21.00 1.38 7.97
N ALA A 689 21.94 0.75 8.68
CA ALA A 689 22.35 -0.63 8.45
C ALA A 689 21.29 -1.68 8.86
N CYS A 690 20.26 -1.30 9.63
CA CYS A 690 19.30 -2.27 10.17
C CYS A 690 18.40 -2.91 9.11
N PRO A 691 18.08 -4.21 9.22
CA PRO A 691 17.01 -4.81 8.42
C PRO A 691 15.64 -4.23 8.81
N ILE A 692 14.62 -4.57 8.03
CA ILE A 692 13.24 -4.13 8.27
C ILE A 692 12.73 -4.75 9.57
N ALA A 693 12.35 -3.91 10.53
CA ALA A 693 11.78 -4.38 11.80
C ALA A 693 10.33 -3.93 12.03
N GLN A 694 9.91 -2.75 11.55
CA GLN A 694 8.59 -2.23 11.87
C GLN A 694 7.44 -3.02 11.22
N LYS A 695 6.32 -3.12 11.94
CA LYS A 695 5.06 -3.68 11.46
C LYS A 695 3.91 -2.76 11.80
N VAL A 696 3.03 -2.51 10.84
CA VAL A 696 1.80 -1.73 11.00
C VAL A 696 0.62 -2.62 10.59
N PHE A 697 -0.43 -2.66 11.41
CA PHE A 697 -1.64 -3.43 11.12
C PHE A 697 -2.88 -2.73 11.70
N GLN A 698 -4.05 -3.15 11.24
CA GLN A 698 -5.35 -2.62 11.64
C GLN A 698 -6.10 -3.63 12.53
N ILE A 699 -6.77 -3.14 13.56
CA ILE A 699 -7.77 -3.86 14.34
C ILE A 699 -9.11 -3.14 14.12
N ALA A 700 -10.01 -3.80 13.39
CA ALA A 700 -11.39 -3.37 13.24
C ALA A 700 -12.23 -3.96 14.37
N VAL A 701 -12.92 -3.10 15.12
CA VAL A 701 -13.81 -3.49 16.22
C VAL A 701 -15.23 -3.13 15.84
N GLY A 702 -16.14 -4.10 15.86
CA GLY A 702 -17.55 -3.88 15.49
C GLY A 702 -18.21 -5.13 14.92
N CYS A 703 -19.17 -4.95 13.99
CA CYS A 703 -19.79 -6.05 13.25
C CYS A 703 -19.13 -6.27 11.90
N ASP A 704 -18.67 -7.50 11.63
CA ASP A 704 -18.08 -7.88 10.35
C ASP A 704 -19.21 -8.05 9.32
N SER A 705 -19.18 -7.26 8.25
CA SER A 705 -20.20 -7.32 7.19
C SER A 705 -20.17 -8.63 6.39
N ASN A 706 -19.09 -9.42 6.52
CA ASN A 706 -18.99 -10.75 5.92
C ASN A 706 -19.66 -11.83 6.77
N LYS A 707 -19.94 -11.53 8.04
CA LYS A 707 -20.63 -12.46 8.93
C LYS A 707 -22.14 -12.31 8.80
N PHE A 708 -22.85 -13.42 8.81
CA PHE A 708 -24.30 -13.44 8.78
C PHE A 708 -24.84 -14.61 9.61
N ILE A 709 -26.02 -14.42 10.19
CA ILE A 709 -26.71 -15.46 10.96
C ILE A 709 -27.66 -16.21 10.04
N THR A 710 -27.71 -17.54 10.17
CA THR A 710 -28.69 -18.41 9.51
C THR A 710 -29.31 -19.37 10.52
N VAL A 711 -30.48 -19.88 10.21
CA VAL A 711 -31.08 -20.99 10.96
C VAL A 711 -30.46 -22.30 10.49
N LYS A 712 -30.06 -23.16 11.42
CA LYS A 712 -29.48 -24.49 11.16
C LYS A 712 -30.43 -25.36 10.35
N GLY A 713 -29.89 -26.07 9.36
CA GLY A 713 -30.68 -26.93 8.47
C GLY A 713 -31.40 -26.20 7.33
N PHE A 714 -31.13 -24.90 7.13
CA PHE A 714 -31.76 -24.10 6.08
C PHE A 714 -30.89 -23.98 4.83
N ASN A 715 -31.30 -24.59 3.71
CA ASN A 715 -30.63 -24.43 2.42
C ASN A 715 -31.35 -23.39 1.54
N LYS A 716 -30.75 -22.21 1.36
CA LYS A 716 -31.29 -21.16 0.48
C LYS A 716 -31.38 -21.58 -0.99
N LYS A 717 -30.60 -22.59 -1.43
CA LYS A 717 -30.57 -23.02 -2.84
C LYS A 717 -31.84 -23.73 -3.30
N ASP A 718 -32.59 -24.31 -2.36
CA ASP A 718 -33.79 -25.10 -2.67
C ASP A 718 -35.07 -24.25 -2.66
N CYS A 719 -34.96 -22.94 -2.43
CA CYS A 719 -36.08 -22.04 -2.26
C CYS A 719 -36.30 -21.14 -3.47
N LEU A 720 -37.31 -21.47 -4.27
CA LEU A 720 -37.73 -20.67 -5.42
C LEU A 720 -38.73 -19.60 -4.98
N GLN A 721 -38.43 -18.33 -5.27
CA GLN A 721 -39.32 -17.22 -4.98
C GLN A 721 -40.58 -17.31 -5.86
N HIS A 722 -41.75 -17.39 -5.23
CA HIS A 722 -43.04 -17.34 -5.94
C HIS A 722 -44.11 -16.68 -5.08
N ASP A 723 -44.99 -15.88 -5.66
CA ASP A 723 -46.09 -15.28 -4.91
C ASP A 723 -47.09 -16.36 -4.50
N PHE A 724 -47.41 -16.43 -3.21
CA PHE A 724 -48.44 -17.34 -2.70
C PHE A 724 -49.24 -16.72 -1.56
N PHE A 725 -50.43 -17.28 -1.37
CA PHE A 725 -51.29 -17.02 -0.23
C PHE A 725 -51.39 -18.30 0.59
N TYR A 726 -51.44 -18.15 1.90
CA TYR A 726 -51.78 -19.24 2.81
C TYR A 726 -53.04 -18.88 3.58
N VAL A 727 -53.76 -19.91 4.02
CA VAL A 727 -55.05 -19.76 4.71
C VAL A 727 -54.89 -20.31 6.12
N ILE A 728 -55.23 -19.49 7.10
CA ILE A 728 -55.34 -19.89 8.50
C ILE A 728 -56.83 -20.15 8.77
N GLU A 729 -57.15 -21.36 9.24
CA GLU A 729 -58.53 -21.71 9.56
C GLU A 729 -59.04 -20.94 10.77
N LYS A 730 -60.33 -20.59 10.76
CA LYS A 730 -60.99 -19.85 11.83
C LYS A 730 -60.89 -20.53 13.21
N SER A 731 -60.83 -21.85 13.24
CA SER A 731 -60.65 -22.68 14.45
C SER A 731 -59.33 -22.40 15.15
N TYR A 732 -58.31 -22.02 14.40
CA TYR A 732 -56.95 -21.78 14.90
C TYR A 732 -56.66 -20.30 15.19
N LEU A 733 -57.66 -19.42 15.12
CA LEU A 733 -57.51 -17.99 15.40
C LEU A 733 -57.96 -17.68 16.83
N ARG A 734 -57.12 -16.94 17.58
CA ARG A 734 -57.37 -16.54 18.99
C ARG A 734 -58.71 -15.84 19.20
N ASN A 735 -59.13 -15.03 18.23
CA ASN A 735 -60.36 -14.23 18.33
C ASN A 735 -61.60 -14.95 17.75
N GLN A 736 -61.51 -16.26 17.45
CA GLN A 736 -62.62 -17.10 16.95
C GLN A 736 -63.51 -16.39 15.91
N THR A 737 -62.87 -15.87 14.87
CA THR A 737 -63.56 -15.13 13.80
C THR A 737 -64.48 -16.04 13.00
N SER A 738 -65.53 -15.50 12.38
CA SER A 738 -66.47 -16.31 11.57
C SER A 738 -65.90 -16.80 10.24
N LYS A 739 -64.74 -16.28 9.81
CA LYS A 739 -64.10 -16.57 8.51
C LYS A 739 -62.63 -16.95 8.67
N ASN A 740 -62.13 -17.75 7.74
CA ASN A 740 -60.70 -18.07 7.61
C ASN A 740 -59.92 -16.82 7.19
N LEU A 741 -58.67 -16.70 7.66
CA LEU A 741 -57.79 -15.59 7.32
C LEU A 741 -56.89 -16.00 6.14
N ARG A 742 -57.02 -15.31 5.01
CA ARG A 742 -56.14 -15.50 3.84
C ARG A 742 -55.04 -14.45 3.86
N VAL A 743 -53.79 -14.89 3.97
CA VAL A 743 -52.62 -14.01 4.09
C VAL A 743 -51.76 -14.10 2.85
N LYS A 744 -51.34 -12.95 2.29
CA LYS A 744 -50.30 -12.89 1.26
C LYS A 744 -48.94 -12.96 1.93
N TYR A 745 -48.10 -13.91 1.54
CA TYR A 745 -46.73 -13.99 2.06
C TYR A 745 -45.86 -12.87 1.47
N ASN A 746 -45.18 -12.10 2.32
CA ASN A 746 -44.31 -11.01 1.89
C ASN A 746 -42.85 -11.46 1.84
N TRP A 747 -42.41 -11.93 0.67
CA TRP A 747 -41.03 -12.38 0.42
C TRP A 747 -39.98 -11.31 0.70
N LYS A 748 -40.26 -10.04 0.34
CA LYS A 748 -39.32 -8.94 0.55
C LYS A 748 -39.06 -8.70 2.04
N LYS A 749 -40.07 -8.92 2.89
CA LYS A 749 -39.98 -8.73 4.34
C LYS A 749 -39.42 -9.95 5.07
N TYR A 750 -39.90 -11.15 4.74
CA TYR A 750 -39.64 -12.36 5.55
C TYR A 750 -38.63 -13.34 4.92
N GLY A 751 -38.24 -13.13 3.66
CA GLY A 751 -37.34 -14.06 2.96
C GLY A 751 -37.99 -15.40 2.68
N CYS A 752 -37.19 -16.47 2.63
CA CYS A 752 -37.68 -17.80 2.29
C CYS A 752 -38.44 -18.47 3.44
N PRO A 753 -39.66 -19.02 3.22
CA PRO A 753 -40.44 -19.69 4.26
C PRO A 753 -39.87 -21.06 4.62
N LEU A 754 -39.91 -21.41 5.90
CA LEU A 754 -39.59 -22.75 6.39
C LEU A 754 -40.88 -23.57 6.52
N ARG A 755 -40.89 -24.78 5.96
CA ARG A 755 -41.96 -25.76 6.20
C ARG A 755 -41.59 -26.63 7.38
N LEU A 756 -42.48 -26.68 8.37
CA LEU A 756 -42.36 -27.48 9.57
C LEU A 756 -43.52 -28.47 9.60
N ASP A 757 -43.25 -29.71 10.00
CA ASP A 757 -44.32 -30.67 10.30
C ASP A 757 -44.99 -30.27 11.62
N PHE A 758 -46.33 -30.32 11.63
CA PHE A 758 -47.14 -29.97 12.80
C PHE A 758 -46.91 -30.91 13.98
N GLY A 759 -46.47 -32.14 13.74
CA GLY A 759 -46.19 -33.14 14.78
C GLY A 759 -44.81 -33.00 15.43
N GLU A 760 -43.90 -32.20 14.86
CA GLU A 760 -42.52 -32.11 15.31
C GLU A 760 -42.26 -30.88 16.19
N LYS A 761 -41.45 -31.07 17.24
CA LYS A 761 -41.00 -29.96 18.08
C LYS A 761 -40.03 -29.09 17.28
N PHE A 762 -40.42 -27.84 17.03
CA PHE A 762 -39.52 -26.85 16.45
C PHE A 762 -38.68 -26.14 17.52
N HIS A 763 -37.36 -26.18 17.34
CA HIS A 763 -36.41 -25.39 18.12
C HIS A 763 -35.39 -24.79 17.13
N PRO A 764 -35.48 -23.49 16.81
CA PRO A 764 -34.53 -22.89 15.90
C PRO A 764 -33.16 -22.79 16.57
N LEU A 765 -32.16 -23.36 15.91
CA LEU A 765 -30.76 -23.17 16.26
C LEU A 765 -30.19 -22.14 15.28
N LEU A 766 -29.59 -21.09 15.81
CA LEU A 766 -28.93 -20.07 15.00
C LEU A 766 -27.46 -20.44 14.82
N GLN A 767 -26.94 -20.20 13.63
CA GLN A 767 -25.56 -20.45 13.26
C GLN A 767 -24.97 -19.19 12.67
N LEU A 768 -23.77 -18.84 13.11
CA LEU A 768 -22.97 -17.77 12.54
C LEU A 768 -22.16 -18.32 11.38
N TYR A 769 -22.24 -17.66 10.24
CA TYR A 769 -21.46 -17.98 9.04
C TYR A 769 -20.63 -16.76 8.64
N ASP A 770 -19.51 -17.02 7.98
CA ASP A 770 -18.70 -16.03 7.28
C ASP A 770 -18.53 -16.44 5.79
N ASN A 771 -17.64 -15.75 5.07
CA ASN A 771 -17.33 -16.06 3.68
C ASN A 771 -16.65 -17.44 3.49
N ASN A 772 -16.08 -18.03 4.54
CA ASN A 772 -15.41 -19.32 4.51
C ASN A 772 -16.33 -20.47 4.97
N GLY A 773 -17.48 -20.16 5.57
CA GLY A 773 -18.52 -21.12 5.90
C GLY A 773 -19.02 -20.96 7.33
N TYR A 774 -19.34 -22.09 7.96
CA TYR A 774 -19.84 -22.13 9.33
C TYR A 774 -18.75 -21.70 10.32
N VAL A 775 -19.10 -20.83 11.27
CA VAL A 775 -18.22 -20.35 12.34
C VAL A 775 -18.57 -21.05 13.66
N GLU A 776 -19.79 -20.84 14.16
CA GLU A 776 -20.27 -21.39 15.44
C GLU A 776 -21.81 -21.43 15.53
N ASP A 777 -22.34 -22.21 16.47
CA ASP A 777 -23.75 -22.16 16.86
C ASP A 777 -23.92 -20.99 17.84
N VAL A 778 -24.86 -20.08 17.56
CA VAL A 778 -25.07 -18.85 18.34
C VAL A 778 -25.93 -19.17 19.57
N GLU A 779 -25.31 -19.13 20.74
CA GLU A 779 -25.98 -19.37 22.01
C GLU A 779 -26.76 -18.13 22.46
N VAL A 780 -28.01 -18.02 22.01
CA VAL A 780 -28.92 -16.94 22.41
C VAL A 780 -30.31 -17.46 22.75
N ASN A 781 -30.95 -16.79 23.69
CA ASN A 781 -32.37 -16.96 23.92
C ASN A 781 -33.15 -16.13 22.89
N PHE A 782 -34.20 -16.70 22.32
CA PHE A 782 -35.06 -16.01 21.36
C PHE A 782 -36.51 -16.15 21.77
N ILE A 783 -37.31 -15.16 21.41
CA ILE A 783 -38.76 -15.18 21.57
C ILE A 783 -39.38 -15.44 20.20
N VAL A 784 -40.20 -16.49 20.09
CA VAL A 784 -41.01 -16.75 18.89
C VAL A 784 -42.40 -16.18 19.14
N TRP A 785 -42.84 -15.26 18.28
CA TRP A 785 -44.22 -14.77 18.30
C TRP A 785 -44.91 -15.03 16.98
N GLU A 786 -46.23 -15.12 17.05
CA GLU A 786 -47.08 -15.30 15.88
C GLU A 786 -47.84 -14.00 15.61
N ILE A 787 -47.77 -13.53 14.35
CA ILE A 787 -48.20 -12.19 13.93
C ILE A 787 -49.64 -12.13 13.38
N HIS A 788 -50.31 -13.27 13.19
CA HIS A 788 -51.66 -13.36 12.62
C HIS A 788 -52.70 -13.90 13.60
N GLY A 789 -52.35 -14.02 14.88
CA GLY A 789 -53.25 -14.43 15.97
C GLY A 789 -53.55 -15.92 16.00
N ARG A 790 -52.63 -16.80 15.58
CA ARG A 790 -52.80 -18.25 15.70
C ARG A 790 -52.72 -18.73 17.15
N ASN A 791 -53.45 -19.80 17.47
CA ASN A 791 -53.47 -20.45 18.80
C ASN A 791 -53.21 -21.96 18.76
N ASP A 792 -52.85 -22.51 17.60
CA ASP A 792 -52.64 -23.94 17.36
C ASP A 792 -51.21 -24.41 17.62
N TYR A 793 -50.45 -23.64 18.40
CA TYR A 793 -49.11 -23.98 18.84
C TYR A 793 -49.01 -23.77 20.35
N SER A 794 -48.13 -24.54 21.00
CA SER A 794 -47.83 -24.39 22.43
C SER A 794 -46.35 -24.60 22.69
N PHE A 795 -45.86 -24.12 23.83
CA PHE A 795 -44.49 -24.32 24.27
C PHE A 795 -44.42 -25.54 25.20
N ASN A 796 -43.61 -26.54 24.86
CA ASN A 796 -43.47 -27.77 25.66
C ASN A 796 -42.75 -27.55 27.00
N ASN A 797 -42.01 -26.44 27.14
CA ASN A 797 -41.26 -26.09 28.35
C ASN A 797 -41.82 -24.82 28.98
N THR A 798 -41.88 -24.79 30.30
CA THR A 798 -42.14 -23.56 31.07
C THR A 798 -40.86 -22.73 31.16
N MET A 799 -40.96 -21.41 31.32
CA MET A 799 -39.81 -20.50 31.47
C MET A 799 -38.80 -21.00 32.53
N LYS A 800 -39.29 -21.52 33.66
CA LYS A 800 -38.47 -22.13 34.71
C LYS A 800 -37.68 -23.36 34.25
N LYS A 801 -38.24 -24.20 33.38
CA LYS A 801 -37.58 -25.39 32.81
C LYS A 801 -36.56 -25.02 31.74
N SER A 802 -36.75 -23.87 31.09
CA SER A 802 -35.81 -23.31 30.11
C SER A 802 -34.71 -22.46 30.74
N GLY A 803 -34.62 -22.41 32.08
CA GLY A 803 -33.55 -21.69 32.79
C GLY A 803 -33.69 -20.17 32.78
N CYS A 804 -34.87 -19.64 32.46
CA CYS A 804 -35.08 -18.20 32.43
C CYS A 804 -35.05 -17.61 33.85
N LEU A 805 -34.21 -16.59 34.06
CA LEU A 805 -34.02 -15.93 35.34
C LEU A 805 -35.22 -15.04 35.73
N ASN A 806 -35.94 -14.51 34.73
CA ASN A 806 -37.11 -13.66 34.88
C ASN A 806 -38.30 -14.19 34.06
N GLU A 807 -39.51 -13.79 34.43
CA GLU A 807 -40.72 -14.06 33.65
C GLU A 807 -40.63 -13.39 32.28
N ALA A 808 -41.07 -14.08 31.23
CA ALA A 808 -41.05 -13.52 29.88
C ALA A 808 -41.96 -12.29 29.82
N GLN A 809 -41.49 -11.24 29.14
CA GLN A 809 -42.34 -10.13 28.77
C GLN A 809 -43.58 -10.65 28.01
N THR A 810 -44.77 -10.23 28.43
CA THR A 810 -46.02 -10.66 27.80
C THR A 810 -46.45 -9.70 26.72
N TRP A 811 -47.29 -10.19 25.81
CA TRP A 811 -47.88 -9.37 24.77
C TRP A 811 -48.62 -8.15 25.32
N LYS A 812 -49.37 -8.38 26.41
CA LYS A 812 -50.13 -7.34 27.10
C LYS A 812 -49.21 -6.31 27.74
N SER A 813 -48.17 -6.74 28.45
CA SER A 813 -47.25 -5.82 29.12
C SER A 813 -46.49 -4.95 28.11
N MET A 814 -45.99 -5.53 27.02
CA MET A 814 -45.17 -4.78 26.06
C MET A 814 -45.99 -3.86 25.16
N THR A 815 -47.21 -4.24 24.79
CA THR A 815 -48.12 -3.32 24.08
C THR A 815 -48.66 -2.22 24.98
N GLU A 816 -48.80 -2.46 26.29
CA GLU A 816 -49.14 -1.41 27.26
C GLU A 816 -47.98 -0.44 27.54
N LEU A 817 -46.74 -0.95 27.62
CA LEU A 817 -45.52 -0.16 27.79
C LEU A 817 -45.19 0.66 26.53
N ASN A 818 -45.36 0.07 25.35
CA ASN A 818 -44.95 0.64 24.06
C ASN A 818 -46.13 0.98 23.15
N LYS A 819 -47.21 1.57 23.69
CA LYS A 819 -48.44 1.91 22.95
C LYS A 819 -48.24 2.76 21.69
N HIS A 820 -47.11 3.46 21.61
CA HIS A 820 -46.75 4.38 20.54
C HIS A 820 -45.98 3.70 19.39
N LEU A 821 -45.54 2.45 19.57
CA LEU A 821 -44.81 1.70 18.55
C LEU A 821 -45.73 0.71 17.82
N PRO A 822 -45.48 0.45 16.52
CA PRO A 822 -46.01 -0.72 15.85
C PRO A 822 -45.68 -1.98 16.64
N LEU A 823 -46.58 -2.95 16.57
CA LEU A 823 -46.45 -4.20 17.32
C LEU A 823 -45.12 -4.92 17.07
N GLU A 824 -44.63 -4.87 15.84
CA GLU A 824 -43.40 -5.50 15.40
C GLU A 824 -42.13 -4.83 15.97
N GLU A 825 -42.26 -3.63 16.53
CA GLU A 825 -41.13 -2.83 17.07
C GLU A 825 -41.11 -2.82 18.61
N ALA A 826 -42.18 -3.30 19.25
CA ALA A 826 -42.31 -3.32 20.71
C ALA A 826 -41.29 -4.23 21.43
N TRP A 827 -40.57 -5.08 20.71
CA TRP A 827 -39.46 -5.93 21.19
C TRP A 827 -38.15 -5.71 20.43
N GLY A 828 -37.96 -4.50 19.86
CA GLY A 828 -36.68 -4.14 19.25
C GLY A 828 -35.52 -4.19 20.25
N PRO A 829 -34.26 -4.23 19.77
CA PRO A 829 -33.05 -4.23 20.61
C PRO A 829 -32.89 -2.99 21.52
N GLU A 830 -33.79 -2.01 21.40
CA GLU A 830 -33.89 -0.86 22.31
C GLU A 830 -34.56 -1.21 23.66
N PHE A 831 -35.22 -2.38 23.76
CA PHE A 831 -36.10 -2.75 24.89
C PHE A 831 -35.84 -4.14 25.49
N LEU A 832 -34.71 -4.77 25.13
CA LEU A 832 -34.20 -6.05 25.65
C LEU A 832 -32.84 -5.82 26.31
#